data_AF-A0AAD9DEC5-F1
#
_entry.id   AF-A0AAD9DEC5-F1
#
_cell.length_a   1.000
_cell.length_b   1.000
_cell.length_c   1.000
_cell.angle_alpha   90.00
_cell.angle_beta   90.00
_cell.angle_gamma   90.00
#
_symmetry.space_group_name_H-M   'P 1'
#
loop_
_entity.id
_entity.type
_entity.pdbx_description
1 polymer ?
#
loop_
_entity_poly.entity_id
_entity_poly.type
_entity_poly.pdbx_seq_one_letter_code
_entity_poly.pdbx_strand_id
1 'polypeptide(L)'
;MPSSSPTGKPTDQPSFPPTGSPYYPDWTNSEQLCINDGATPEYMKILQSANYLYMDKQECCEEHFSWRVRQCMDNDEPVYYRDGSSSICIKGETRDDYDIAFDTLEECCKEQMVGRVWMFAIKSQGSRIRYTIDLNEFAEPTNCQDADAIAKRMQEAMAPAMPSGTTILVVGLGAVTIENDVAFGTTQCGGSLAGQSYQGSWSLGVDYTDPPGTTTYATFRVFRECTSSGCTDAQSVQTLYDTTYQSMLAYAQGSMTQDIFNAAGTSPAVKQLQFVVVDSTSMTSDGTYKDPRNEEENLIEASSLTVEGELSVTGFDSSSLDAAELTEAISYFQAALETTLGLSYPVKVTDIVDGKIIYEILITADSSSDAVAAASSIETSLATDATRADIASYAVSEASSSPLASTFNAGFVIDANTETASTEIPVAKLTVEGQLATNQANFGSGDESYLEEAIYEVLLGKGVISGGDKVEVTGYVVGGVITYEVISYVDAASNVKAQTDSIISQLTQTSTTDQIAAAANSSPGCCTLTFNVLESIHLSTTGVPTRGWWPDWNWGESTCKTGGTVPAFMNLQYGQYFSNSKRECCEQWFPYDLKGCVGPTTGGSTKEFFLPNWTNLNDDCYKKLERDMDAWELADSYGSLEECCEKRFPYNFAGCCSAPGLGGCSLSTKTLYYPKDGKCVGGSEGEMEGYQKTFAEDSVRECCNANFWWNKKQCCQDSGGCPLG
;
A
#
# COMPACT_ATOMS: atom_id res chain seq x y z
N MET A 1 -14.82 37.46 51.00
CA MET A 1 -14.97 38.61 50.09
C MET A 1 -13.60 38.87 49.45
N PRO A 2 -13.55 39.10 48.13
CA PRO A 2 -12.61 38.40 47.26
C PRO A 2 -11.41 39.27 46.85
N SER A 3 -10.30 38.65 46.47
CA SER A 3 -9.34 39.26 45.54
C SER A 3 -8.69 38.18 44.70
N SER A 4 -8.78 38.40 43.40
CA SER A 4 -8.52 37.54 42.26
C SER A 4 -7.04 37.34 41.95
N SER A 5 -6.68 36.12 41.54
CA SER A 5 -5.44 35.83 40.83
C SER A 5 -5.39 36.54 39.47
N PRO A 6 -4.19 36.94 39.00
CA PRO A 6 -3.88 36.96 37.59
C PRO A 6 -2.75 35.99 37.24
N THR A 7 -3.04 35.18 36.23
CA THR A 7 -2.11 34.42 35.39
C THR A 7 -1.33 35.36 34.47
N GLY A 8 -0.02 35.18 34.36
CA GLY A 8 0.83 35.85 33.37
C GLY A 8 2.08 35.03 33.06
N LYS A 9 2.17 34.53 31.82
CA LYS A 9 3.36 33.92 31.19
C LYS A 9 4.30 35.06 30.74
N PRO A 10 5.63 34.87 30.65
CA PRO A 10 6.56 35.93 30.26
C PRO A 10 6.56 36.14 28.74
N THR A 11 6.50 37.41 28.32
CA THR A 11 6.66 37.87 26.94
C THR A 11 8.11 38.34 26.74
N ASP A 12 8.77 37.81 25.72
CA ASP A 12 10.06 38.31 25.24
C ASP A 12 9.90 39.69 24.58
N GLN A 13 10.92 40.53 24.80
CA GLN A 13 10.95 41.96 24.46
C GLN A 13 11.70 42.19 23.14
N PRO A 14 11.18 42.95 22.16
CA PRO A 14 11.90 43.30 20.94
C PRO A 14 12.88 44.48 21.12
N SER A 15 13.98 44.43 20.38
CA SER A 15 15.08 45.41 20.36
C SER A 15 14.69 46.72 19.63
N PHE A 16 15.01 47.88 20.22
CA PHE A 16 14.82 49.22 19.62
C PHE A 16 16.00 49.65 18.72
N PRO A 17 15.77 50.31 17.56
CA PRO A 17 16.84 50.91 16.74
C PRO A 17 17.19 52.36 17.15
N PRO A 18 18.43 52.83 16.87
CA PRO A 18 19.00 54.04 17.47
C PRO A 18 18.94 55.28 16.56
N THR A 19 17.75 55.74 16.15
CA THR A 19 17.45 57.13 15.72
C THR A 19 15.96 57.20 15.38
N GLY A 20 15.16 57.93 16.17
CA GLY A 20 13.69 57.90 16.14
C GLY A 20 12.98 58.52 14.91
N SER A 21 13.54 58.37 13.70
CA SER A 21 12.89 58.74 12.43
C SER A 21 12.28 57.49 11.77
N PRO A 22 11.09 57.59 11.14
CA PRO A 22 10.48 56.46 10.44
C PRO A 22 11.24 56.10 9.15
N TYR A 23 11.18 54.82 8.78
CA TYR A 23 11.63 54.31 7.48
C TYR A 23 10.68 54.75 6.37
N TYR A 24 11.23 55.09 5.21
CA TYR A 24 10.46 55.42 4.02
C TYR A 24 11.13 54.86 2.76
N PRO A 25 10.35 54.51 1.71
CA PRO A 25 10.91 53.95 0.50
C PRO A 25 11.65 55.04 -0.30
N ASP A 26 12.92 54.80 -0.59
CA ASP A 26 13.70 55.59 -1.52
C ASP A 26 13.61 54.97 -2.91
N TRP A 27 13.00 55.72 -3.82
CA TRP A 27 12.83 55.33 -5.22
C TRP A 27 13.88 55.98 -6.13
N THR A 28 14.72 56.86 -5.56
CA THR A 28 15.65 57.69 -6.31
C THR A 28 17.01 57.03 -6.49
N ASN A 29 17.37 56.08 -5.62
CA ASN A 29 18.50 55.19 -5.84
C ASN A 29 18.07 53.97 -6.69
N SER A 30 18.97 53.47 -7.54
CA SER A 30 18.78 52.20 -8.25
C SER A 30 18.61 51.03 -7.29
N GLU A 31 19.16 51.20 -6.09
CA GLU A 31 19.12 50.23 -5.01
C GLU A 31 17.72 50.08 -4.39
N GLN A 32 16.75 50.97 -4.62
CA GLN A 32 15.34 50.82 -4.16
C GLN A 32 15.19 50.24 -2.75
N LEU A 33 15.55 51.03 -1.73
CA LEU A 33 15.65 50.61 -0.32
C LEU A 33 14.70 51.41 0.59
N CYS A 34 14.31 50.83 1.71
CA CYS A 34 13.68 51.57 2.80
C CYS A 34 14.75 52.18 3.72
N ILE A 35 14.85 53.51 3.72
CA ILE A 35 15.89 54.25 4.44
C ILE A 35 15.33 55.03 5.63
N ASN A 36 16.20 55.26 6.60
CA ASN A 36 15.96 56.04 7.82
C ASN A 36 17.17 56.99 7.99
N ASP A 37 17.25 57.99 7.13
CA ASP A 37 18.33 59.01 7.17
C ASP A 37 17.83 60.36 7.72
N GLY A 38 16.53 60.45 8.06
CA GLY A 38 15.87 61.67 8.51
C GLY A 38 15.63 62.72 7.41
N ALA A 39 15.96 62.42 6.15
CA ALA A 39 15.83 63.31 5.00
C ALA A 39 14.52 63.11 4.23
N THR A 40 13.49 62.53 4.86
CA THR A 40 12.25 62.14 4.19
C THR A 40 11.63 63.29 3.39
N PRO A 41 11.32 63.08 2.09
CA PRO A 41 10.75 64.11 1.25
C PRO A 41 9.49 64.74 1.84
N GLU A 42 9.34 66.05 1.68
CA GLU A 42 8.29 66.82 2.36
C GLU A 42 6.87 66.36 1.96
N TYR A 43 6.70 65.84 0.74
CA TYR A 43 5.42 65.31 0.29
C TYR A 43 5.01 64.03 1.04
N MET A 44 5.97 63.16 1.41
CA MET A 44 5.72 61.97 2.22
C MET A 44 5.38 62.35 3.66
N LYS A 45 5.96 63.44 4.19
CA LYS A 45 5.65 63.96 5.53
C LYS A 45 4.27 64.60 5.63
N ILE A 46 3.84 65.37 4.63
CA ILE A 46 2.65 66.23 4.73
C ILE A 46 1.39 65.57 4.16
N LEU A 47 1.47 64.79 3.10
CA LEU A 47 0.29 64.37 2.32
C LEU A 47 -0.07 62.88 2.45
N GLN A 48 0.89 62.03 2.81
CA GLN A 48 0.74 60.57 2.73
C GLN A 48 1.53 59.84 3.84
N SER A 49 1.67 60.45 5.02
CA SER A 49 2.48 59.90 6.11
C SER A 49 2.06 58.48 6.52
N ALA A 50 0.76 58.17 6.47
CA ALA A 50 0.25 56.83 6.78
C ALA A 50 0.61 55.74 5.74
N ASN A 51 1.00 56.12 4.52
CA ASN A 51 1.22 55.18 3.42
C ASN A 51 2.71 54.98 3.06
N TYR A 52 3.59 55.82 3.59
CA TYR A 52 5.01 55.80 3.23
C TYR A 52 5.97 55.93 4.41
N LEU A 53 5.48 56.18 5.63
CA LEU A 53 6.30 56.25 6.83
C LEU A 53 6.01 55.05 7.72
N TYR A 54 7.01 54.19 7.89
CA TYR A 54 6.92 52.97 8.68
C TYR A 54 7.85 53.06 9.86
N MET A 55 7.42 52.55 11.02
CA MET A 55 8.31 52.46 12.18
C MET A 55 9.26 51.26 12.08
N ASP A 56 8.85 50.27 11.29
CA ASP A 56 9.57 49.04 11.06
C ASP A 56 10.07 48.99 9.60
N LYS A 57 11.36 48.64 9.44
CA LYS A 57 11.98 48.55 8.12
C LYS A 57 11.42 47.38 7.32
N GLN A 58 11.10 46.27 7.99
CA GLN A 58 10.55 45.07 7.35
C GLN A 58 9.19 45.38 6.75
N GLU A 59 8.32 46.06 7.50
CA GLU A 59 7.00 46.48 7.01
C GLU A 59 7.10 47.41 5.78
N CYS A 60 8.04 48.35 5.80
CA CYS A 60 8.32 49.20 4.63
C CYS A 60 8.78 48.38 3.41
N CYS A 61 9.71 47.43 3.62
CA CYS A 61 10.26 46.58 2.57
C CYS A 61 9.21 45.62 2.01
N GLU A 62 8.34 45.05 2.85
CA GLU A 62 7.25 44.17 2.42
C GLU A 62 6.19 44.93 1.62
N GLU A 63 5.87 46.18 1.98
CA GLU A 63 4.83 46.93 1.29
C GLU A 63 5.32 47.53 -0.05
N HIS A 64 6.55 48.05 -0.09
CA HIS A 64 7.04 48.80 -1.26
C HIS A 64 8.07 48.05 -2.11
N PHE A 65 8.71 47.01 -1.56
CA PHE A 65 9.79 46.26 -2.22
C PHE A 65 9.65 44.74 -2.02
N SER A 66 8.40 44.23 -2.03
CA SER A 66 8.05 42.82 -1.73
C SER A 66 8.80 41.78 -2.57
N TRP A 67 9.22 42.13 -3.79
CA TRP A 67 9.99 41.27 -4.68
C TRP A 67 11.47 41.15 -4.32
N ARG A 68 11.94 41.92 -3.33
CA ARG A 68 13.36 41.99 -2.91
C ARG A 68 13.50 42.32 -1.41
N VAL A 69 12.61 41.79 -0.58
CA VAL A 69 12.54 42.11 0.86
C VAL A 69 13.87 41.86 1.56
N ARG A 70 14.58 40.77 1.22
CA ARG A 70 15.90 40.48 1.81
C ARG A 70 16.94 41.54 1.47
N GLN A 71 17.06 41.91 0.19
CA GLN A 71 17.99 42.95 -0.26
C GLN A 71 17.63 44.33 0.33
N CYS A 72 16.34 44.62 0.43
CA CYS A 72 15.85 45.83 1.09
C CYS A 72 16.22 45.85 2.59
N MET A 73 16.15 44.70 3.26
CA MET A 73 16.54 44.54 4.65
C MET A 73 18.05 44.64 4.84
N ASP A 74 18.84 44.08 3.92
CA ASP A 74 20.31 43.94 4.02
C ASP A 74 21.11 45.12 3.41
N ASN A 75 20.48 46.03 2.65
CA ASN A 75 21.11 47.20 1.99
C ASN A 75 22.25 46.87 0.99
N ASP A 76 22.22 45.74 0.28
CA ASP A 76 23.31 45.28 -0.60
C ASP A 76 22.94 45.22 -2.12
N GLU A 77 23.95 45.42 -3.00
CA GLU A 77 23.97 45.00 -4.44
C GLU A 77 25.32 44.34 -4.85
N PRO A 78 25.40 43.52 -5.93
CA PRO A 78 24.34 42.96 -6.77
C PRO A 78 24.22 41.42 -6.73
N VAL A 79 23.10 40.95 -7.28
CA VAL A 79 22.68 39.55 -7.48
C VAL A 79 23.41 38.85 -8.63
N TYR A 80 23.42 37.52 -8.60
CA TYR A 80 24.03 36.68 -9.63
C TYR A 80 23.08 36.55 -10.82
N TYR A 81 23.58 36.70 -12.04
CA TYR A 81 22.80 36.49 -13.26
C TYR A 81 23.62 35.73 -14.30
N ARG A 82 22.92 35.22 -15.31
CA ARG A 82 23.49 34.36 -16.35
C ARG A 82 24.13 35.19 -17.45
N ASP A 83 25.43 34.99 -17.68
CA ASP A 83 26.04 35.47 -18.93
C ASP A 83 25.56 34.57 -20.09
N GLY A 84 24.75 35.15 -20.98
CA GLY A 84 24.16 34.47 -22.13
C GLY A 84 25.18 33.87 -23.10
N SER A 85 26.44 34.30 -23.04
CA SER A 85 27.51 33.83 -23.94
C SER A 85 28.36 32.69 -23.36
N SER A 86 28.44 32.56 -22.04
CA SER A 86 29.41 31.66 -21.38
C SER A 86 28.76 30.62 -20.44
N SER A 87 27.45 30.69 -20.20
CA SER A 87 26.70 29.76 -19.33
C SER A 87 27.28 29.64 -17.90
N ILE A 88 28.02 30.65 -17.46
CA ILE A 88 28.48 30.81 -16.07
C ILE A 88 27.65 31.89 -15.39
N CYS A 89 27.35 31.66 -14.12
CA CYS A 89 26.72 32.66 -13.26
C CYS A 89 27.77 33.67 -12.83
N ILE A 90 27.58 34.92 -13.21
CA ILE A 90 28.49 36.03 -12.87
C ILE A 90 27.80 36.98 -11.89
N LYS A 91 28.61 37.58 -11.03
CA LYS A 91 28.19 38.69 -10.17
C LYS A 91 28.47 39.98 -10.96
N GLY A 92 27.45 40.78 -11.26
CA GLY A 92 27.63 41.97 -12.10
C GLY A 92 26.70 43.11 -11.72
N GLU A 93 27.14 44.33 -12.02
CA GLU A 93 26.52 45.60 -11.63
C GLU A 93 25.58 46.18 -12.71
N THR A 94 25.49 45.56 -13.89
CA THR A 94 24.67 46.06 -15.01
C THR A 94 23.76 44.96 -15.53
N ARG A 95 22.47 45.10 -15.24
CA ARG A 95 21.37 44.24 -15.69
C ARG A 95 20.82 44.76 -17.02
N ASP A 96 20.69 43.90 -18.03
CA ASP A 96 19.76 44.15 -19.13
C ASP A 96 18.36 43.66 -18.69
N ASP A 97 17.29 44.33 -19.14
CA ASP A 97 15.89 44.08 -18.69
C ASP A 97 15.38 42.63 -18.86
N TYR A 98 16.13 41.79 -19.59
CA TYR A 98 15.80 40.40 -19.89
C TYR A 98 16.52 39.36 -19.03
N ASP A 99 17.41 39.78 -18.12
CA ASP A 99 18.15 38.85 -17.27
C ASP A 99 17.35 38.47 -16.00
N ILE A 100 17.26 37.16 -15.76
CA ILE A 100 16.75 36.57 -14.51
C ILE A 100 17.88 36.59 -13.49
N ALA A 101 17.66 37.30 -12.38
CA ALA A 101 18.64 37.49 -11.32
C ALA A 101 18.32 36.60 -10.11
N PHE A 102 19.37 36.17 -9.41
CA PHE A 102 19.29 35.22 -8.30
C PHE A 102 20.06 35.72 -7.08
N ASP A 103 19.49 35.46 -5.91
CA ASP A 103 19.95 36.01 -4.63
C ASP A 103 21.30 35.43 -4.21
N THR A 104 21.62 34.23 -4.70
CA THR A 104 22.89 33.55 -4.42
C THR A 104 23.47 32.93 -5.69
N LEU A 105 24.80 32.73 -5.69
CA LEU A 105 25.48 31.97 -6.75
C LEU A 105 24.87 30.57 -6.89
N GLU A 106 24.48 29.99 -5.76
CA GLU A 106 23.89 28.66 -5.68
C GLU A 106 22.51 28.60 -6.36
N GLU A 107 21.65 29.60 -6.15
CA GLU A 107 20.32 29.66 -6.76
C GLU A 107 20.42 29.89 -8.28
N CYS A 108 21.36 30.73 -8.73
CA CYS A 108 21.71 30.88 -10.14
C CYS A 108 22.21 29.55 -10.76
N CYS A 109 23.08 28.83 -10.05
CA CYS A 109 23.61 27.54 -10.48
C CYS A 109 22.56 26.41 -10.39
N LYS A 110 21.57 26.49 -9.49
CA LYS A 110 20.46 25.55 -9.37
C LYS A 110 19.46 25.70 -10.53
N GLU A 111 19.15 26.92 -10.94
CA GLU A 111 18.36 27.17 -12.16
C GLU A 111 19.08 26.74 -13.45
N GLN A 112 20.42 26.69 -13.46
CA GLN A 112 21.19 26.04 -14.52
C GLN A 112 20.82 24.54 -14.69
N MET A 113 20.28 23.89 -13.65
CA MET A 113 19.88 22.47 -13.67
C MET A 113 18.48 22.23 -14.24
N VAL A 114 17.61 23.25 -14.26
CA VAL A 114 16.23 23.14 -14.78
C VAL A 114 16.24 23.16 -16.33
N GLY A 115 17.25 23.79 -16.94
CA GLY A 115 17.43 23.85 -18.40
C GLY A 115 18.14 22.65 -19.06
N ARG A 116 18.61 21.65 -18.30
CA ARG A 116 19.27 20.44 -18.86
C ARG A 116 18.60 19.15 -18.38
N VAL A 117 17.28 19.09 -18.52
CA VAL A 117 16.43 17.90 -18.29
C VAL A 117 16.91 16.65 -19.04
N TRP A 118 17.65 16.79 -20.14
CA TRP A 118 18.17 15.66 -20.92
C TRP A 118 19.50 15.07 -20.40
N MET A 119 20.22 15.80 -19.55
CA MET A 119 21.54 15.35 -19.07
C MET A 119 21.46 14.61 -17.73
N PHE A 120 20.38 14.84 -16.95
CA PHE A 120 20.15 14.14 -15.67
C PHE A 120 19.46 12.78 -15.81
N ALA A 121 18.68 12.55 -16.88
CA ALA A 121 18.15 11.21 -17.20
C ALA A 121 19.27 10.17 -17.47
N ILE A 122 20.51 10.63 -17.71
CA ILE A 122 21.70 9.80 -17.86
C ILE A 122 22.54 9.76 -16.57
N LYS A 123 22.49 10.79 -15.70
CA LYS A 123 23.26 10.85 -14.44
C LYS A 123 22.63 10.11 -13.25
N SER A 124 21.34 9.79 -13.29
CA SER A 124 20.68 8.97 -12.25
C SER A 124 20.92 7.46 -12.40
N GLN A 125 21.70 7.02 -13.40
CA GLN A 125 21.89 5.59 -13.74
C GLN A 125 23.06 4.92 -12.98
N GLY A 126 23.64 5.56 -11.96
CA GLY A 126 24.79 5.01 -11.25
C GLY A 126 24.47 3.83 -10.34
N SER A 127 25.36 2.84 -10.25
CA SER A 127 25.21 1.72 -9.31
C SER A 127 25.48 2.19 -7.88
N ARG A 128 24.58 1.82 -6.94
CA ARG A 128 24.74 2.02 -5.50
C ARG A 128 24.97 0.64 -4.87
N ILE A 129 26.07 0.46 -4.17
CA ILE A 129 26.43 -0.84 -3.59
C ILE A 129 26.79 -0.64 -2.13
N ARG A 130 26.24 -1.46 -1.24
CA ARG A 130 26.65 -1.47 0.17
C ARG A 130 27.62 -2.62 0.40
N TYR A 131 28.68 -2.32 1.14
CA TYR A 131 29.67 -3.30 1.55
C TYR A 131 29.82 -3.24 3.06
N THR A 132 30.01 -4.39 3.69
CA THR A 132 30.43 -4.49 5.07
C THR A 132 31.76 -5.24 5.13
N ILE A 133 32.70 -4.73 5.92
CA ILE A 133 34.00 -5.36 6.16
C ILE A 133 34.37 -5.28 7.63
N ASP A 134 34.99 -6.33 8.16
CA ASP A 134 35.51 -6.33 9.52
C ASP A 134 36.85 -5.59 9.61
N LEU A 135 36.95 -4.73 10.61
CA LEU A 135 38.16 -4.03 11.00
C LEU A 135 38.65 -4.65 12.32
N ASN A 136 39.76 -5.35 12.27
CA ASN A 136 40.46 -5.85 13.45
C ASN A 136 41.26 -4.72 14.10
N GLU A 137 41.42 -4.80 15.42
CA GLU A 137 42.08 -3.76 16.23
C GLU A 137 41.36 -2.39 16.10
N PHE A 138 40.03 -2.45 15.90
CA PHE A 138 39.16 -1.28 15.77
C PHE A 138 38.03 -1.38 16.78
N ALA A 139 37.77 -0.28 17.49
CA ALA A 139 36.69 -0.16 18.46
C ALA A 139 35.67 0.85 17.95
N GLU A 140 34.39 0.54 18.20
CA GLU A 140 33.28 1.40 17.83
C GLU A 140 33.43 2.82 18.42
N PRO A 141 33.17 3.88 17.63
CA PRO A 141 33.28 5.24 18.12
C PRO A 141 32.28 5.53 19.25
N THR A 142 32.72 6.31 20.23
CA THR A 142 31.93 6.59 21.44
C THR A 142 31.11 7.89 21.38
N ASN A 143 31.35 8.71 20.35
CA ASN A 143 30.61 9.95 20.08
C ASN A 143 30.59 10.26 18.58
N CYS A 144 29.70 11.17 18.21
CA CYS A 144 29.43 11.47 16.80
C CYS A 144 30.59 12.21 16.10
N GLN A 145 31.39 13.00 16.83
CA GLN A 145 32.54 13.71 16.25
C GLN A 145 33.61 12.72 15.81
N ASP A 146 33.86 11.70 16.62
CA ASP A 146 34.85 10.67 16.31
C ASP A 146 34.37 9.75 15.19
N ALA A 147 33.07 9.40 15.18
CA ALA A 147 32.47 8.67 14.08
C ALA A 147 32.65 9.42 12.74
N ASP A 148 32.39 10.72 12.72
CA ASP A 148 32.59 11.60 11.55
C ASP A 148 34.06 11.68 11.12
N ALA A 149 34.97 11.92 12.07
CA ALA A 149 36.40 12.03 11.79
C ALA A 149 36.97 10.71 11.24
N ILE A 150 36.60 9.57 11.83
CA ILE A 150 36.98 8.24 11.36
C ILE A 150 36.42 7.98 9.95
N ALA A 151 35.12 8.21 9.76
CA ALA A 151 34.44 8.03 8.48
C ALA A 151 35.13 8.85 7.37
N LYS A 152 35.42 10.13 7.62
CA LYS A 152 36.07 11.01 6.66
C LYS A 152 37.48 10.53 6.29
N ARG A 153 38.27 10.06 7.25
CA ARG A 153 39.62 9.53 6.97
C ARG A 153 39.61 8.25 6.15
N MET A 154 38.68 7.36 6.44
CA MET A 154 38.49 6.16 5.64
C MET A 154 38.05 6.54 4.23
N GLN A 155 37.11 7.47 4.06
CA GLN A 155 36.71 7.95 2.72
C GLN A 155 37.89 8.56 1.95
N GLU A 156 38.72 9.39 2.58
CA GLU A 156 39.93 9.97 1.98
C GLU A 156 40.98 8.92 1.60
N ALA A 157 41.14 7.86 2.41
CA ALA A 157 42.04 6.74 2.10
C ALA A 157 41.59 5.97 0.86
N MET A 158 40.28 5.75 0.73
CA MET A 158 39.71 4.86 -0.28
C MET A 158 39.46 5.56 -1.61
N ALA A 159 39.15 6.87 -1.61
CA ALA A 159 38.79 7.62 -2.82
C ALA A 159 39.83 7.52 -3.96
N PRO A 160 41.16 7.59 -3.71
CA PRO A 160 42.17 7.47 -4.76
C PRO A 160 42.29 6.08 -5.37
N ALA A 161 41.87 5.05 -4.64
CA ALA A 161 42.02 3.65 -5.05
C ALA A 161 40.85 3.15 -5.91
N MET A 162 39.75 3.91 -5.97
CA MET A 162 38.58 3.53 -6.76
C MET A 162 38.67 4.03 -8.21
N PRO A 163 37.96 3.36 -9.15
CA PRO A 163 37.81 3.86 -10.51
C PRO A 163 37.24 5.29 -10.55
N SER A 164 37.59 6.07 -11.57
CA SER A 164 37.06 7.42 -11.76
C SER A 164 35.52 7.42 -11.83
N GLY A 165 34.90 8.45 -11.23
CA GLY A 165 33.45 8.56 -11.11
C GLY A 165 32.85 7.72 -9.98
N THR A 166 33.67 7.18 -9.08
CA THR A 166 33.23 6.46 -7.88
C THR A 166 33.27 7.38 -6.65
N THR A 167 32.18 7.43 -5.90
CA THR A 167 32.09 8.09 -4.59
C THR A 167 31.89 7.03 -3.52
N ILE A 168 32.61 7.11 -2.40
CA ILE A 168 32.46 6.20 -1.28
C ILE A 168 32.02 7.00 -0.06
N LEU A 169 30.99 6.53 0.61
CA LEU A 169 30.55 7.04 1.90
C LEU A 169 30.64 5.92 2.94
N VAL A 170 31.35 6.14 4.03
CA VAL A 170 31.19 5.34 5.25
C VAL A 170 29.83 5.70 5.86
N VAL A 171 28.98 4.69 6.05
CA VAL A 171 27.60 4.84 6.56
C VAL A 171 27.37 4.08 7.87
N GLY A 172 28.35 3.31 8.33
CA GLY A 172 28.28 2.63 9.63
C GLY A 172 29.64 2.19 10.15
N LEU A 173 29.78 2.20 11.47
CA LEU A 173 30.95 1.72 12.23
C LEU A 173 30.41 0.98 13.45
N GLY A 174 30.39 -0.36 13.41
CA GLY A 174 29.70 -1.18 14.41
C GLY A 174 28.20 -0.87 14.46
N ALA A 175 27.67 -0.67 15.66
CA ALA A 175 26.28 -0.26 15.86
C ALA A 175 26.05 1.26 15.62
N VAL A 176 27.06 2.06 15.31
CA VAL A 176 26.91 3.48 14.91
C VAL A 176 26.48 3.56 13.46
N THR A 177 25.40 4.29 13.18
CA THR A 177 25.03 4.68 11.82
C THR A 177 25.43 6.12 11.56
N ILE A 178 25.88 6.40 10.33
CA ILE A 178 26.37 7.72 9.91
C ILE A 178 25.59 8.14 8.67
N GLU A 179 24.87 9.26 8.79
CA GLU A 179 24.16 9.88 7.69
C GLU A 179 24.82 11.21 7.33
N ASN A 180 25.47 11.23 6.16
CA ASN A 180 26.11 12.42 5.62
C ASN A 180 25.06 13.25 4.89
N ASP A 181 24.53 14.28 5.53
CA ASP A 181 23.62 15.21 4.88
C ASP A 181 24.40 16.17 3.98
N VAL A 182 24.42 15.84 2.68
CA VAL A 182 25.05 16.63 1.63
C VAL A 182 24.41 18.03 1.47
N ALA A 183 23.21 18.28 2.00
CA ALA A 183 22.53 19.56 1.91
C ALA A 183 22.92 20.55 3.04
N PHE A 184 23.39 20.05 4.19
CA PHE A 184 23.74 20.89 5.34
C PHE A 184 25.21 20.81 5.78
N GLY A 185 25.99 19.89 5.22
CA GLY A 185 27.40 19.72 5.59
C GLY A 185 27.60 19.24 7.03
N THR A 186 26.57 18.60 7.60
CA THR A 186 26.57 18.08 8.97
C THR A 186 26.35 16.58 8.94
N THR A 187 27.18 15.85 9.67
CA THR A 187 27.06 14.41 9.89
C THR A 187 26.07 14.15 11.02
N GLN A 188 25.02 13.38 10.75
CA GLN A 188 24.10 12.89 11.77
C GLN A 188 24.47 11.47 12.15
N CYS A 189 24.60 11.22 13.45
CA CYS A 189 24.86 9.87 13.97
C CYS A 189 23.59 9.25 14.54
N GLY A 190 23.31 8.02 14.14
CA GLY A 190 22.25 7.18 14.68
C GLY A 190 22.79 5.93 15.36
N GLY A 191 21.94 4.91 15.50
CA GLY A 191 22.31 3.65 16.13
C GLY A 191 22.67 3.84 17.61
N SER A 192 23.81 3.30 18.04
CA SER A 192 24.31 3.40 19.42
C SER A 192 24.60 4.85 19.88
N LEU A 193 24.68 5.80 18.94
CA LEU A 193 24.91 7.23 19.22
C LEU A 193 23.69 8.14 18.92
N ALA A 194 22.51 7.56 18.70
CA ALA A 194 21.30 8.32 18.40
C ALA A 194 20.99 9.39 19.47
N GLY A 195 20.70 10.62 19.02
CA GLY A 195 20.35 11.74 19.89
C GLY A 195 21.54 12.52 20.46
N GLN A 196 22.79 12.16 20.14
CA GLN A 196 23.95 12.97 20.47
C GLN A 196 24.11 14.14 19.50
N SER A 197 24.31 15.36 20.04
CA SER A 197 24.57 16.56 19.23
C SER A 197 26.06 16.73 18.90
N TYR A 198 26.34 17.46 17.82
CA TYR A 198 27.70 17.78 17.42
C TYR A 198 28.37 18.72 18.45
N GLN A 199 29.43 18.28 19.15
CA GLN A 199 30.06 19.01 20.26
C GLN A 199 30.99 20.17 19.84
N GLY A 200 31.13 20.44 18.54
CA GLY A 200 31.59 21.74 18.03
C GLY A 200 33.05 22.16 18.28
N SER A 201 33.92 21.28 18.80
CA SER A 201 35.33 21.62 19.07
C SER A 201 36.31 20.62 18.47
N TRP A 202 36.93 20.98 17.35
CA TRP A 202 38.00 20.23 16.66
C TRP A 202 39.34 20.18 17.44
N SER A 203 39.37 20.66 18.69
CA SER A 203 40.61 20.91 19.44
C SER A 203 40.95 19.85 20.49
N LEU A 204 40.13 18.83 20.67
CA LEU A 204 40.42 17.74 21.59
C LEU A 204 41.02 16.57 20.81
N GLY A 205 42.36 16.54 20.73
CA GLY A 205 43.07 15.31 20.40
C GLY A 205 42.80 14.30 21.51
N VAL A 206 41.80 13.44 21.33
CA VAL A 206 41.53 12.34 22.24
C VAL A 206 42.60 11.28 21.97
N ASP A 207 43.48 11.07 22.94
CA ASP A 207 44.49 10.03 22.89
C ASP A 207 43.79 8.68 23.13
N TYR A 208 43.33 8.06 22.05
CA TYR A 208 42.72 6.75 22.09
C TYR A 208 43.80 5.71 22.41
N THR A 209 43.78 5.19 23.64
CA THR A 209 44.58 4.03 24.02
C THR A 209 44.09 2.79 23.28
N ASP A 210 45.02 2.07 22.66
CA ASP A 210 44.79 0.79 21.96
C ASP A 210 43.79 -0.12 22.68
N PRO A 211 42.72 -0.58 22.02
CA PRO A 211 42.00 -1.76 22.42
C PRO A 211 42.56 -2.96 21.64
N PRO A 212 43.57 -3.68 22.16
CA PRO A 212 44.02 -4.91 21.53
C PRO A 212 42.87 -5.94 21.54
N GLY A 213 42.50 -6.44 20.36
CA GLY A 213 41.60 -7.58 20.17
C GLY A 213 40.12 -7.28 19.95
N THR A 214 39.73 -6.03 19.63
CA THR A 214 38.36 -5.73 19.21
C THR A 214 38.22 -5.76 17.69
N THR A 215 37.24 -6.52 17.21
CA THR A 215 36.82 -6.53 15.79
C THR A 215 35.50 -5.79 15.67
N THR A 216 35.45 -4.76 14.83
CA THR A 216 34.25 -3.95 14.58
C THR A 216 34.03 -3.87 13.07
N TYR A 217 32.81 -4.13 12.60
CA TYR A 217 32.50 -4.03 11.18
C TYR A 217 32.32 -2.56 10.74
N ALA A 218 32.73 -2.23 9.52
CA ALA A 218 32.49 -0.96 8.88
C ALA A 218 31.61 -1.15 7.65
N THR A 219 30.61 -0.29 7.50
CA THR A 219 29.68 -0.31 6.38
C THR A 219 29.94 0.87 5.45
N PHE A 220 30.09 0.58 4.17
CA PHE A 220 30.34 1.56 3.11
C PHE A 220 29.20 1.54 2.10
N ARG A 221 28.88 2.70 1.57
CA ARG A 221 28.02 2.90 0.40
C ARG A 221 28.87 3.46 -0.73
N VAL A 222 29.00 2.69 -1.80
CA VAL A 222 29.77 3.07 -2.98
C VAL A 222 28.80 3.42 -4.10
N PHE A 223 28.99 4.59 -4.68
CA PHE A 223 28.24 5.12 -5.80
C PHE A 223 29.16 5.19 -7.00
N ARG A 224 28.76 4.64 -8.14
CA ARG A 224 29.51 4.82 -9.38
C ARG A 224 28.62 5.36 -10.48
N GLU A 225 28.92 6.55 -10.96
CA GLU A 225 28.14 7.19 -12.02
C GLU A 225 28.36 6.50 -13.37
N CYS A 226 27.28 6.36 -14.13
CA CYS A 226 27.37 5.97 -15.53
C CYS A 226 27.91 7.14 -16.36
N THR A 227 28.98 6.90 -17.11
CA THR A 227 29.43 7.85 -18.12
C THR A 227 28.43 7.86 -19.28
N SER A 228 28.40 8.94 -20.07
CA SER A 228 27.47 9.12 -21.20
C SER A 228 27.54 8.05 -22.30
N SER A 229 28.47 7.10 -22.21
CA SER A 229 28.66 5.98 -23.12
C SER A 229 28.68 4.60 -22.45
N GLY A 230 28.48 4.51 -21.12
CA GLY A 230 28.87 3.32 -20.34
C GLY A 230 27.74 2.40 -19.83
N CYS A 231 26.48 2.82 -19.91
CA CYS A 231 25.34 2.11 -19.30
C CYS A 231 24.09 2.18 -20.18
N THR A 232 24.13 1.54 -21.35
CA THR A 232 23.02 1.60 -22.31
C THR A 232 21.89 0.61 -22.01
N ASP A 233 22.17 -0.42 -21.21
CA ASP A 233 21.31 -1.60 -21.02
C ASP A 233 21.59 -2.25 -19.66
N ALA A 234 20.74 -3.19 -19.21
CA ALA A 234 20.87 -3.80 -17.89
C ALA A 234 22.21 -4.56 -17.71
N GLN A 235 22.74 -5.12 -18.80
CA GLN A 235 23.97 -5.91 -18.80
C GLN A 235 25.22 -5.03 -18.62
N SER A 236 25.25 -3.84 -19.21
CA SER A 236 26.33 -2.86 -19.02
C SER A 236 26.38 -2.32 -17.60
N VAL A 237 25.23 -2.16 -16.93
CA VAL A 237 25.20 -1.76 -15.52
C VAL A 237 25.57 -2.91 -14.58
N GLN A 238 25.14 -4.16 -14.87
CA GLN A 238 25.62 -5.35 -14.15
C GLN A 238 27.16 -5.47 -14.26
N THR A 239 27.71 -5.24 -15.44
CA THR A 239 29.16 -5.21 -15.65
C THR A 239 29.83 -4.10 -14.83
N LEU A 240 29.20 -2.93 -14.73
CA LEU A 240 29.67 -1.83 -13.88
C LEU A 240 29.65 -2.23 -12.40
N TYR A 241 28.59 -2.89 -11.94
CA TYR A 241 28.47 -3.45 -10.59
C TYR A 241 29.59 -4.45 -10.30
N ASP A 242 29.72 -5.48 -11.13
CA ASP A 242 30.73 -6.55 -10.95
C ASP A 242 32.14 -5.97 -10.95
N THR A 243 32.44 -5.04 -11.85
CA THR A 243 33.75 -4.37 -11.91
C THR A 243 34.03 -3.55 -10.65
N THR A 244 33.01 -2.88 -10.11
CA THR A 244 33.15 -2.06 -8.89
C THR A 244 33.36 -2.94 -7.66
N TYR A 245 32.59 -4.04 -7.57
CA TYR A 245 32.76 -5.06 -6.53
C TYR A 245 34.16 -5.68 -6.56
N GLN A 246 34.63 -6.10 -7.74
CA GLN A 246 35.97 -6.67 -7.89
C GLN A 246 37.09 -5.67 -7.58
N SER A 247 36.89 -4.39 -7.92
CA SER A 247 37.86 -3.33 -7.58
C SER A 247 37.94 -3.11 -6.06
N MET A 248 36.79 -3.10 -5.38
CA MET A 248 36.71 -2.98 -3.93
C MET A 248 37.32 -4.20 -3.23
N LEU A 249 37.03 -5.42 -3.71
CA LEU A 249 37.60 -6.66 -3.20
C LEU A 249 39.13 -6.68 -3.34
N ALA A 250 39.64 -6.35 -4.52
CA ALA A 250 41.08 -6.32 -4.79
C ALA A 250 41.78 -5.25 -3.94
N TYR A 251 41.11 -4.12 -3.70
CA TYR A 251 41.61 -3.07 -2.83
C TYR A 251 41.66 -3.51 -1.35
N ALA A 252 40.59 -4.13 -0.85
CA ALA A 252 40.50 -4.68 0.49
C ALA A 252 41.56 -5.75 0.76
N GLN A 253 41.82 -6.63 -0.22
CA GLN A 253 42.88 -7.65 -0.17
C GLN A 253 44.29 -7.08 -0.32
N GLY A 254 44.41 -5.85 -0.81
CA GLY A 254 45.65 -5.19 -1.19
C GLY A 254 46.05 -4.06 -0.25
N SER A 255 45.89 -2.82 -0.72
CA SER A 255 46.46 -1.64 -0.07
C SER A 255 45.56 -0.95 0.94
N MET A 256 44.30 -1.39 1.12
CA MET A 256 43.32 -0.71 1.97
C MET A 256 43.82 -0.46 3.39
N THR A 257 44.39 -1.47 4.05
CA THR A 257 44.99 -1.34 5.39
C THR A 257 46.07 -0.26 5.43
N GLN A 258 46.97 -0.25 4.44
CA GLN A 258 48.09 0.70 4.38
C GLN A 258 47.62 2.13 4.06
N ASP A 259 46.59 2.27 3.25
CA ASP A 259 46.05 3.58 2.87
C ASP A 259 45.24 4.19 4.01
N ILE A 260 44.47 3.40 4.76
CA ILE A 260 43.81 3.82 6.01
C ILE A 260 44.87 4.26 7.04
N PHE A 261 45.95 3.47 7.19
CA PHE A 261 47.08 3.83 8.05
C PHE A 261 47.71 5.18 7.66
N ASN A 262 47.92 5.41 6.37
CA ASN A 262 48.51 6.65 5.86
C ASN A 262 47.58 7.85 6.08
N ALA A 263 46.28 7.67 5.86
CA ALA A 263 45.28 8.71 6.08
C ALA A 263 45.09 9.03 7.57
N ALA A 264 45.31 8.08 8.47
CA ALA A 264 45.18 8.28 9.92
C ALA A 264 46.05 9.44 10.47
N GLY A 265 47.18 9.74 9.83
CA GLY A 265 48.12 10.79 10.23
C GLY A 265 47.80 12.21 9.74
N THR A 266 46.78 12.40 8.90
CA THR A 266 46.40 13.73 8.37
C THR A 266 45.48 14.47 9.34
N SER A 267 45.56 15.81 9.41
CA SER A 267 44.91 16.62 10.46
C SER A 267 43.41 16.85 10.26
N PRO A 268 42.51 16.61 11.24
CA PRO A 268 42.76 15.99 12.55
C PRO A 268 43.15 14.51 12.45
N ALA A 269 44.22 14.14 13.18
CA ALA A 269 44.77 12.79 13.18
C ALA A 269 43.87 11.85 13.99
N VAL A 270 43.64 10.66 13.46
CA VAL A 270 42.79 9.63 14.06
C VAL A 270 43.69 8.43 14.38
N LYS A 271 44.36 8.48 15.54
CA LYS A 271 45.39 7.48 15.93
C LYS A 271 44.89 6.04 15.89
N GLN A 272 43.61 5.83 16.21
CA GLN A 272 42.99 4.50 16.18
C GLN A 272 43.10 3.82 14.81
N LEU A 273 43.02 4.58 13.71
CA LEU A 273 43.16 4.05 12.34
C LEU A 273 44.59 3.61 12.00
N GLN A 274 45.60 3.92 12.84
CA GLN A 274 46.98 3.44 12.64
C GLN A 274 47.19 1.99 13.08
N PHE A 275 46.22 1.40 13.77
CA PHE A 275 46.31 0.02 14.25
C PHE A 275 45.35 -0.93 13.53
N VAL A 276 44.40 -0.37 12.77
CA VAL A 276 43.38 -1.12 12.05
C VAL A 276 44.00 -2.09 11.06
N VAL A 277 43.52 -3.33 11.10
CA VAL A 277 43.79 -4.34 10.08
C VAL A 277 42.48 -4.73 9.43
N VAL A 278 42.36 -4.49 8.13
CA VAL A 278 41.17 -4.89 7.36
C VAL A 278 41.16 -6.41 7.17
N ASP A 279 40.08 -7.07 7.58
CA ASP A 279 39.86 -8.49 7.25
C ASP A 279 39.16 -8.59 5.89
N SER A 280 39.95 -8.69 4.83
CA SER A 280 39.41 -8.85 3.47
C SER A 280 38.54 -10.10 3.25
N THR A 281 38.62 -11.11 4.14
CA THR A 281 37.81 -12.34 4.03
C THR A 281 36.41 -12.20 4.60
N SER A 282 36.19 -11.19 5.44
CA SER A 282 34.88 -10.83 5.99
C SER A 282 34.00 -9.99 5.05
N MET A 283 34.55 -9.56 3.91
CA MET A 283 33.86 -8.62 3.04
C MET A 283 32.59 -9.26 2.47
N THR A 284 31.45 -8.67 2.83
CA THR A 284 30.14 -9.04 2.31
C THR A 284 29.57 -7.85 1.55
N SER A 285 28.89 -8.11 0.44
CA SER A 285 28.00 -7.13 -0.17
C SER A 285 26.57 -7.50 0.19
N ASP A 286 25.70 -6.50 0.34
CA ASP A 286 24.25 -6.74 0.49
C ASP A 286 23.59 -7.24 -0.82
N GLY A 287 24.41 -7.53 -1.84
CA GLY A 287 24.16 -8.63 -2.76
C GLY A 287 22.88 -8.51 -3.57
N THR A 288 22.46 -7.32 -3.99
CA THR A 288 21.54 -7.19 -5.14
C THR A 288 21.82 -5.89 -5.91
N TYR A 289 22.24 -6.03 -7.17
CA TYR A 289 22.07 -4.96 -8.14
C TYR A 289 20.57 -4.83 -8.45
N LYS A 290 19.97 -3.69 -8.12
CA LYS A 290 18.62 -3.30 -8.55
C LYS A 290 18.74 -2.21 -9.62
N ASP A 291 18.39 -2.50 -10.86
CA ASP A 291 18.41 -1.52 -11.96
C ASP A 291 17.40 -0.40 -11.64
N PRO A 292 17.80 0.89 -11.59
CA PRO A 292 16.87 1.99 -11.37
C PRO A 292 15.89 2.21 -12.54
N ARG A 293 16.11 1.60 -13.71
CA ARG A 293 15.11 1.49 -14.80
C ARG A 293 14.17 0.30 -14.61
N ASN A 294 14.58 -0.69 -13.82
CA ASN A 294 13.70 -1.72 -13.28
C ASN A 294 13.22 -1.32 -11.87
N GLU A 295 12.94 -0.03 -11.61
CA GLU A 295 11.87 0.35 -10.68
C GLU A 295 10.48 -0.07 -11.27
N GLU A 296 10.39 -1.26 -11.88
CA GLU A 296 9.36 -2.19 -11.46
C GLU A 296 9.77 -2.63 -10.03
N GLU A 297 9.54 -1.74 -9.05
CA GLU A 297 9.38 -2.21 -7.68
C GLU A 297 8.14 -3.12 -7.74
N ASN A 298 8.42 -4.41 -7.95
CA ASN A 298 7.48 -5.50 -8.18
C ASN A 298 6.45 -5.59 -7.05
N LEU A 299 5.45 -4.74 -7.07
CA LEU A 299 4.09 -5.24 -7.09
C LEU A 299 3.90 -5.78 -8.50
N ILE A 300 4.24 -7.04 -8.70
CA ILE A 300 3.74 -7.76 -9.87
C ILE A 300 2.22 -7.53 -9.82
N GLU A 301 1.59 -7.12 -10.92
CA GLU A 301 0.14 -7.11 -11.04
C GLU A 301 -0.36 -8.55 -10.91
N ALA A 302 -0.34 -9.05 -9.68
CA ALA A 302 -0.86 -10.32 -9.31
C ALA A 302 -2.38 -10.21 -9.35
N SER A 303 -2.99 -11.33 -9.68
CA SER A 303 -4.42 -11.41 -9.81
C SER A 303 -4.95 -12.45 -8.85
N SER A 304 -5.99 -12.07 -8.12
CA SER A 304 -6.78 -12.98 -7.35
C SER A 304 -8.08 -13.18 -8.09
N LEU A 305 -8.31 -14.39 -8.56
CA LEU A 305 -9.49 -14.77 -9.32
C LEU A 305 -10.27 -15.82 -8.54
N THR A 306 -11.50 -15.49 -8.19
CA THR A 306 -12.42 -16.42 -7.51
C THR A 306 -13.24 -17.14 -8.58
N VAL A 307 -13.17 -18.46 -8.62
CA VAL A 307 -14.04 -19.31 -9.43
C VAL A 307 -15.13 -19.86 -8.52
N GLU A 308 -16.35 -19.39 -8.72
CA GLU A 308 -17.55 -19.95 -8.10
C GLU A 308 -18.16 -20.95 -9.07
N GLY A 309 -18.67 -22.07 -8.54
CA GLY A 309 -19.47 -22.95 -9.37
C GLY A 309 -20.37 -23.91 -8.61
N GLU A 310 -21.16 -24.64 -9.39
CA GLU A 310 -22.17 -25.57 -8.90
C GLU A 310 -21.99 -26.96 -9.51
N LEU A 311 -21.73 -27.94 -8.64
CA LEU A 311 -21.75 -29.35 -9.02
C LEU A 311 -23.16 -29.92 -8.81
N SER A 312 -23.79 -30.33 -9.89
CA SER A 312 -25.08 -31.02 -9.86
C SER A 312 -24.88 -32.48 -9.45
N VAL A 313 -25.64 -32.93 -8.45
CA VAL A 313 -25.53 -34.26 -7.85
C VAL A 313 -26.87 -34.98 -7.92
N THR A 314 -26.87 -36.17 -8.53
CA THR A 314 -27.99 -37.10 -8.47
C THR A 314 -27.74 -38.15 -7.40
N GLY A 315 -28.74 -38.45 -6.58
CA GLY A 315 -28.69 -39.54 -5.60
C GLY A 315 -28.09 -39.17 -4.24
N PHE A 316 -27.79 -37.89 -4.00
CA PHE A 316 -27.42 -37.35 -2.69
C PHE A 316 -28.59 -36.54 -2.12
N ASP A 317 -29.09 -36.91 -0.93
CA ASP A 317 -30.20 -36.23 -0.28
C ASP A 317 -29.72 -35.42 0.93
N SER A 318 -29.47 -34.12 0.72
CA SER A 318 -29.08 -33.19 1.79
C SER A 318 -30.25 -32.72 2.65
N SER A 319 -31.50 -32.93 2.24
CA SER A 319 -32.69 -32.40 2.94
C SER A 319 -32.95 -33.07 4.29
N SER A 320 -32.34 -34.23 4.51
CA SER A 320 -32.46 -35.02 5.73
C SER A 320 -31.38 -34.71 6.78
N LEU A 321 -30.35 -33.94 6.41
CA LEU A 321 -29.22 -33.61 7.27
C LEU A 321 -29.56 -32.45 8.20
N ASP A 322 -29.16 -32.56 9.46
CA ASP A 322 -29.15 -31.39 10.35
C ASP A 322 -27.95 -30.46 10.06
N ALA A 323 -27.88 -29.31 10.76
CA ALA A 323 -26.83 -28.32 10.51
C ALA A 323 -25.41 -28.84 10.82
N ALA A 324 -25.25 -29.75 11.78
CA ALA A 324 -23.95 -30.31 12.12
C ALA A 324 -23.53 -31.36 11.09
N GLU A 325 -24.48 -32.22 10.69
CA GLU A 325 -24.29 -33.21 9.62
C GLU A 325 -24.00 -32.55 8.27
N LEU A 326 -24.67 -31.43 7.96
CA LEU A 326 -24.41 -30.65 6.75
C LEU A 326 -22.99 -30.07 6.75
N THR A 327 -22.53 -29.55 7.91
CA THR A 327 -21.17 -29.03 8.05
C THR A 327 -20.12 -30.13 7.84
N GLU A 328 -20.37 -31.32 8.37
CA GLU A 328 -19.50 -32.49 8.19
C GLU A 328 -19.50 -32.95 6.71
N ALA A 329 -20.66 -33.00 6.05
CA ALA A 329 -20.79 -33.30 4.63
C ALA A 329 -20.04 -32.29 3.72
N ILE A 330 -20.13 -31.00 4.04
CA ILE A 330 -19.39 -29.91 3.36
C ILE A 330 -17.88 -30.18 3.42
N SER A 331 -17.36 -30.57 4.59
CA SER A 331 -15.94 -30.85 4.76
C SER A 331 -15.44 -32.02 3.90
N TYR A 332 -16.26 -33.05 3.68
CA TYR A 332 -15.91 -34.19 2.82
C TYR A 332 -15.85 -33.82 1.34
N PHE A 333 -16.79 -33.02 0.86
CA PHE A 333 -16.73 -32.54 -0.52
C PHE A 333 -15.58 -31.57 -0.76
N GLN A 334 -15.26 -30.73 0.23
CA GLN A 334 -14.10 -29.86 0.15
C GLN A 334 -12.80 -30.67 0.04
N ALA A 335 -12.57 -31.63 0.95
CA ALA A 335 -11.39 -32.50 0.90
C ALA A 335 -11.29 -33.31 -0.41
N ALA A 336 -12.44 -33.77 -0.94
CA ALA A 336 -12.49 -34.47 -2.21
C ALA A 336 -12.11 -33.58 -3.40
N LEU A 337 -12.56 -32.32 -3.42
CA LEU A 337 -12.20 -31.34 -4.45
C LEU A 337 -10.70 -31.01 -4.40
N GLU A 338 -10.17 -30.72 -3.21
CA GLU A 338 -8.74 -30.44 -2.99
C GLU A 338 -7.86 -31.59 -3.48
N THR A 339 -8.21 -32.82 -3.08
CA THR A 339 -7.45 -34.03 -3.44
C THR A 339 -7.54 -34.33 -4.94
N THR A 340 -8.72 -34.25 -5.54
CA THR A 340 -8.91 -34.66 -6.95
C THR A 340 -8.30 -33.66 -7.92
N LEU A 341 -8.45 -32.36 -7.63
CA LEU A 341 -7.93 -31.30 -8.50
C LEU A 341 -6.43 -31.04 -8.25
N GLY A 342 -5.88 -31.51 -7.13
CA GLY A 342 -4.46 -31.36 -6.79
C GLY A 342 -4.04 -29.89 -6.75
N LEU A 343 -4.94 -29.01 -6.30
CA LEU A 343 -4.74 -27.58 -6.36
C LEU A 343 -3.81 -27.13 -5.23
N SER A 344 -2.93 -26.18 -5.57
CA SER A 344 -2.21 -25.38 -4.58
C SER A 344 -3.07 -24.21 -4.06
N TYR A 345 -4.35 -24.17 -4.44
CA TYR A 345 -5.28 -23.07 -4.15
C TYR A 345 -6.30 -23.52 -3.12
N PRO A 346 -6.72 -22.65 -2.20
CA PRO A 346 -7.77 -22.99 -1.24
C PRO A 346 -9.10 -23.23 -1.97
N VAL A 347 -9.77 -24.31 -1.58
CA VAL A 347 -11.11 -24.66 -2.04
C VAL A 347 -12.05 -24.52 -0.86
N LYS A 348 -13.24 -23.96 -1.10
CA LYS A 348 -14.28 -23.85 -0.10
C LYS A 348 -15.58 -24.38 -0.67
N VAL A 349 -16.17 -25.35 -0.01
CA VAL A 349 -17.57 -25.73 -0.28
C VAL A 349 -18.45 -24.85 0.61
N THR A 350 -19.31 -24.03 0.01
CA THR A 350 -20.06 -23.00 0.72
C THR A 350 -21.43 -23.50 1.17
N ASP A 351 -22.07 -24.37 0.38
CA ASP A 351 -23.37 -24.93 0.71
C ASP A 351 -23.66 -26.24 -0.05
N ILE A 352 -24.63 -27.01 0.44
CA ILE A 352 -25.19 -28.18 -0.25
C ILE A 352 -26.72 -28.10 -0.20
N VAL A 353 -27.33 -27.64 -1.29
CA VAL A 353 -28.76 -27.37 -1.36
C VAL A 353 -29.36 -27.91 -2.65
N ASP A 354 -30.54 -28.53 -2.55
CA ASP A 354 -31.33 -29.01 -3.71
C ASP A 354 -30.56 -29.89 -4.71
N GLY A 355 -29.69 -30.78 -4.20
CA GLY A 355 -28.86 -31.66 -5.04
C GLY A 355 -27.74 -30.92 -5.77
N LYS A 356 -27.34 -29.74 -5.30
CA LYS A 356 -26.20 -28.99 -5.78
C LYS A 356 -25.17 -28.81 -4.67
N ILE A 357 -23.90 -28.91 -5.03
CA ILE A 357 -22.77 -28.52 -4.18
C ILE A 357 -22.25 -27.19 -4.71
N ILE A 358 -22.32 -26.15 -3.89
CA ILE A 358 -21.83 -24.81 -4.23
C ILE A 358 -20.40 -24.71 -3.74
N TYR A 359 -19.48 -24.36 -4.62
CA TYR A 359 -18.06 -24.26 -4.30
C TYR A 359 -17.47 -22.93 -4.77
N GLU A 360 -16.39 -22.53 -4.10
CA GLU A 360 -15.59 -21.35 -4.36
C GLU A 360 -14.11 -21.77 -4.36
N ILE A 361 -13.36 -21.41 -5.40
CA ILE A 361 -11.93 -21.64 -5.50
C ILE A 361 -11.24 -20.30 -5.68
N LEU A 362 -10.37 -19.95 -4.74
CA LEU A 362 -9.61 -18.69 -4.79
C LEU A 362 -8.26 -18.93 -5.44
N ILE A 363 -8.10 -18.49 -6.68
CA ILE A 363 -6.87 -18.62 -7.45
C ILE A 363 -6.07 -17.35 -7.28
N THR A 364 -4.86 -17.47 -6.77
CA THR A 364 -3.90 -16.36 -6.70
C THR A 364 -2.74 -16.64 -7.64
N ALA A 365 -2.47 -15.74 -8.57
CA ALA A 365 -1.39 -15.90 -9.53
C ALA A 365 -0.60 -14.61 -9.72
N ASP A 366 0.62 -14.76 -10.24
CA ASP A 366 1.53 -13.65 -10.51
C ASP A 366 1.03 -12.73 -11.63
N SER A 367 0.05 -13.17 -12.44
CA SER A 367 -0.58 -12.33 -13.45
C SER A 367 -2.03 -12.70 -13.68
N SER A 368 -2.80 -11.75 -14.23
CA SER A 368 -4.16 -11.99 -14.74
C SER A 368 -4.21 -13.16 -15.73
N SER A 369 -3.26 -13.22 -16.67
CA SER A 369 -3.20 -14.31 -17.64
C SER A 369 -2.99 -15.68 -17.00
N ASP A 370 -2.20 -15.76 -15.93
CA ASP A 370 -1.94 -17.02 -15.22
C ASP A 370 -3.16 -17.43 -14.39
N ALA A 371 -3.83 -16.47 -13.74
CA ALA A 371 -5.07 -16.71 -13.00
C ALA A 371 -6.18 -17.23 -13.92
N VAL A 372 -6.36 -16.62 -15.09
CA VAL A 372 -7.34 -17.04 -16.10
C VAL A 372 -6.98 -18.41 -16.69
N ALA A 373 -5.70 -18.70 -16.93
CA ALA A 373 -5.26 -20.00 -17.40
C ALA A 373 -5.53 -21.10 -16.36
N ALA A 374 -5.24 -20.84 -15.08
CA ALA A 374 -5.53 -21.76 -13.98
C ALA A 374 -7.04 -22.02 -13.82
N ALA A 375 -7.87 -20.97 -13.87
CA ALA A 375 -9.33 -21.10 -13.84
C ALA A 375 -9.85 -21.95 -15.00
N SER A 376 -9.40 -21.65 -16.22
CA SER A 376 -9.76 -22.41 -17.42
C SER A 376 -9.37 -23.89 -17.29
N SER A 377 -8.21 -24.17 -16.67
CA SER A 377 -7.78 -25.54 -16.41
C SER A 377 -8.64 -26.25 -15.38
N ILE A 378 -9.10 -25.56 -14.33
CA ILE A 378 -10.01 -26.11 -13.33
C ILE A 378 -11.37 -26.42 -13.96
N GLU A 379 -11.94 -25.47 -14.71
CA GLU A 379 -13.21 -25.67 -15.42
C GLU A 379 -13.14 -26.86 -16.38
N THR A 380 -12.05 -26.96 -17.15
CA THR A 380 -11.82 -28.09 -18.06
C THR A 380 -11.75 -29.42 -17.29
N SER A 381 -11.05 -29.45 -16.15
CA SER A 381 -10.95 -30.66 -15.32
C SER A 381 -12.31 -31.08 -14.75
N LEU A 382 -13.08 -30.14 -14.20
CA LEU A 382 -14.42 -30.39 -13.64
C LEU A 382 -15.45 -30.76 -14.73
N ALA A 383 -15.25 -30.34 -15.98
CA ALA A 383 -16.06 -30.77 -17.11
C ALA A 383 -15.84 -32.23 -17.51
N THR A 384 -14.76 -32.89 -17.07
CA THR A 384 -14.52 -34.30 -17.39
C THR A 384 -15.27 -35.25 -16.44
N ASP A 385 -15.94 -36.26 -17.01
CA ASP A 385 -16.69 -37.26 -16.24
C ASP A 385 -15.79 -38.05 -15.27
N ALA A 386 -14.52 -38.27 -15.64
CA ALA A 386 -13.55 -38.98 -14.81
C ALA A 386 -13.25 -38.22 -13.52
N THR A 387 -12.89 -36.94 -13.61
CA THR A 387 -12.64 -36.08 -12.44
C THR A 387 -13.86 -36.02 -11.53
N ARG A 388 -15.07 -35.89 -12.09
CA ARG A 388 -16.31 -35.87 -11.28
C ARG A 388 -16.59 -37.21 -10.58
N ALA A 389 -16.29 -38.32 -11.23
CA ALA A 389 -16.37 -39.65 -10.61
C ALA A 389 -15.34 -39.83 -9.50
N ASP A 390 -14.12 -39.30 -9.69
CA ASP A 390 -13.07 -39.34 -8.69
C ASP A 390 -13.44 -38.48 -7.46
N ILE A 391 -13.97 -37.27 -7.65
CA ILE A 391 -14.48 -36.43 -6.54
C ILE A 391 -15.56 -37.18 -5.74
N ALA A 392 -16.52 -37.80 -6.42
CA ALA A 392 -17.56 -38.59 -5.74
C ALA A 392 -16.94 -39.75 -4.95
N SER A 393 -15.99 -40.48 -5.53
CA SER A 393 -15.30 -41.59 -4.87
C SER A 393 -14.48 -41.15 -3.66
N TYR A 394 -13.80 -40.01 -3.72
CA TYR A 394 -13.05 -39.46 -2.59
C TYR A 394 -13.98 -39.03 -1.47
N ALA A 395 -15.08 -38.33 -1.77
CA ALA A 395 -16.05 -37.93 -0.75
C ALA A 395 -16.66 -39.15 -0.03
N VAL A 396 -16.93 -40.25 -0.75
CA VAL A 396 -17.36 -41.53 -0.15
C VAL A 396 -16.29 -42.08 0.80
N SER A 397 -15.01 -42.00 0.41
CA SER A 397 -13.90 -42.52 1.21
C SER A 397 -13.71 -41.72 2.50
N GLU A 398 -13.81 -40.39 2.45
CA GLU A 398 -13.73 -39.51 3.62
C GLU A 398 -14.90 -39.75 4.59
N ALA A 399 -16.13 -39.88 4.07
CA ALA A 399 -17.31 -40.15 4.88
C ALA A 399 -17.36 -41.58 5.47
N SER A 400 -16.50 -42.50 5.04
CA SER A 400 -16.61 -43.94 5.33
C SER A 400 -16.57 -44.31 6.81
N SER A 401 -15.96 -43.47 7.65
CA SER A 401 -15.85 -43.67 9.09
C SER A 401 -16.87 -42.87 9.92
N SER A 402 -17.69 -42.06 9.25
CA SER A 402 -18.66 -41.14 9.86
C SER A 402 -20.06 -41.74 9.92
N PRO A 403 -20.93 -41.25 10.82
CA PRO A 403 -22.37 -41.54 10.78
C PRO A 403 -23.01 -41.26 9.40
N LEU A 404 -22.41 -40.37 8.59
CA LEU A 404 -22.88 -40.02 7.25
C LEU A 404 -22.50 -41.03 6.16
N ALA A 405 -21.76 -42.10 6.47
CA ALA A 405 -21.33 -43.10 5.49
C ALA A 405 -22.49 -43.70 4.66
N SER A 406 -23.68 -43.82 5.24
CA SER A 406 -24.86 -44.31 4.51
C SER A 406 -25.45 -43.29 3.54
N THR A 407 -25.28 -42.00 3.82
CA THR A 407 -25.71 -40.89 2.96
C THR A 407 -24.77 -40.75 1.77
N PHE A 408 -23.46 -40.90 2.00
CA PHE A 408 -22.42 -40.96 0.98
C PHE A 408 -22.27 -42.36 0.36
N ASN A 409 -23.34 -43.15 0.24
CA ASN A 409 -23.20 -44.47 -0.38
C ASN A 409 -22.95 -44.38 -1.89
N ALA A 410 -22.40 -45.46 -2.47
CA ALA A 410 -21.87 -45.56 -3.85
C ALA A 410 -22.86 -45.31 -5.01
N GLY A 411 -24.05 -44.79 -4.74
CA GLY A 411 -25.09 -44.51 -5.73
C GLY A 411 -25.20 -43.05 -6.16
N PHE A 412 -24.59 -42.09 -5.45
CA PHE A 412 -24.63 -40.69 -5.89
C PHE A 412 -23.59 -40.43 -6.97
N VAL A 413 -23.94 -39.56 -7.91
CA VAL A 413 -23.11 -39.21 -9.06
C VAL A 413 -23.11 -37.70 -9.20
N ILE A 414 -21.93 -37.14 -9.49
CA ILE A 414 -21.79 -35.72 -9.84
C ILE A 414 -21.94 -35.61 -11.37
N ASP A 415 -23.12 -35.19 -11.81
CA ASP A 415 -23.53 -35.25 -13.22
C ASP A 415 -22.86 -34.19 -14.07
N ALA A 416 -22.75 -32.97 -13.56
CA ALA A 416 -22.25 -31.82 -14.31
C ALA A 416 -21.74 -30.71 -13.38
N ASN A 417 -20.89 -29.86 -13.95
CA ASN A 417 -20.58 -28.53 -13.41
C ASN A 417 -21.41 -27.52 -14.21
N THR A 418 -22.45 -26.94 -13.62
CA THR A 418 -23.56 -26.29 -14.36
C THR A 418 -23.52 -24.77 -14.37
N GLU A 419 -22.91 -24.15 -13.37
CA GLU A 419 -22.72 -22.72 -13.30
C GLU A 419 -21.26 -22.47 -12.93
N THR A 420 -20.56 -21.64 -13.72
CA THR A 420 -19.26 -21.11 -13.32
C THR A 420 -19.25 -19.61 -13.52
N ALA A 421 -18.87 -18.89 -12.47
CA ALA A 421 -18.61 -17.47 -12.51
C ALA A 421 -17.18 -17.24 -12.07
N SER A 422 -16.47 -16.35 -12.76
CA SER A 422 -15.16 -15.89 -12.34
C SER A 422 -15.21 -14.41 -12.00
N THR A 423 -14.65 -14.05 -10.86
CA THR A 423 -14.46 -12.65 -10.46
C THR A 423 -12.98 -12.42 -10.23
N GLU A 424 -12.40 -11.54 -11.03
CA GLU A 424 -11.00 -11.18 -10.96
C GLU A 424 -10.81 -9.86 -10.22
N ILE A 425 -9.84 -9.82 -9.32
CA ILE A 425 -9.49 -8.65 -8.52
C ILE A 425 -7.97 -8.44 -8.61
N PRO A 426 -7.51 -7.21 -8.93
CA PRO A 426 -6.08 -6.90 -8.88
C PRO A 426 -5.60 -6.92 -7.42
N VAL A 427 -4.55 -7.68 -7.15
CA VAL A 427 -3.96 -7.83 -5.82
C VAL A 427 -2.47 -7.49 -5.84
N ALA A 428 -1.99 -7.10 -4.67
CA ALA A 428 -0.59 -6.92 -4.36
C ALA A 428 0.02 -8.26 -3.93
N LYS A 429 1.01 -8.77 -4.68
CA LYS A 429 1.85 -9.87 -4.18
C LYS A 429 2.87 -9.33 -3.19
N LEU A 430 2.84 -9.86 -1.98
CA LEU A 430 3.78 -9.59 -0.90
C LEU A 430 4.56 -10.87 -0.62
N THR A 431 5.89 -10.79 -0.57
CA THR A 431 6.72 -11.90 -0.07
C THR A 431 7.52 -11.45 1.14
N VAL A 432 7.43 -12.20 2.23
CA VAL A 432 8.22 -12.04 3.45
C VAL A 432 9.22 -13.20 3.54
N GLU A 433 10.50 -12.88 3.48
CA GLU A 433 11.59 -13.86 3.55
C GLU A 433 12.15 -13.92 4.97
N GLY A 434 12.31 -15.14 5.50
CA GLY A 434 12.83 -15.36 6.84
C GLY A 434 13.71 -16.60 6.97
N GLN A 435 14.36 -16.69 8.12
CA GLN A 435 15.14 -17.84 8.54
C GLN A 435 14.67 -18.32 9.91
N LEU A 436 14.55 -19.64 10.07
CA LEU A 436 14.36 -20.29 11.37
C LEU A 436 15.63 -21.07 11.72
N ALA A 437 16.18 -20.79 12.91
CA ALA A 437 17.21 -21.64 13.49
C ALA A 437 16.56 -22.85 14.16
N THR A 438 17.07 -24.05 13.90
CA THR A 438 16.60 -25.32 14.47
C THR A 438 17.76 -26.13 15.01
N ASN A 439 17.50 -26.92 16.04
CA ASN A 439 18.45 -27.89 16.58
C ASN A 439 18.45 -29.24 15.82
N GLN A 440 17.66 -29.36 14.76
CA GLN A 440 17.55 -30.58 13.96
C GLN A 440 18.68 -30.67 12.93
N ALA A 441 19.51 -31.71 13.06
CA ALA A 441 20.62 -31.95 12.14
C ALA A 441 20.19 -32.59 10.82
N ASN A 442 19.01 -33.22 10.78
CA ASN A 442 18.56 -34.08 9.68
C ASN A 442 17.31 -33.54 8.96
N PHE A 443 17.01 -32.24 9.04
CA PHE A 443 15.90 -31.68 8.26
C PHE A 443 16.15 -31.93 6.76
N GLY A 444 15.19 -32.55 6.10
CA GLY A 444 15.28 -32.88 4.68
C GLY A 444 14.00 -32.54 3.92
N SER A 445 14.00 -32.82 2.62
CA SER A 445 12.87 -32.48 1.73
C SER A 445 11.56 -33.19 2.07
N GLY A 446 11.59 -34.25 2.88
CA GLY A 446 10.39 -34.90 3.40
C GLY A 446 9.76 -34.17 4.59
N ASP A 447 10.48 -33.21 5.19
CA ASP A 447 10.04 -32.44 6.35
C ASP A 447 9.51 -31.05 5.97
N GLU A 448 9.80 -30.58 4.74
CA GLU A 448 9.44 -29.26 4.21
C GLU A 448 7.93 -29.00 4.29
N SER A 449 7.12 -29.91 3.74
CA SER A 449 5.66 -29.75 3.69
C SER A 449 5.01 -29.62 5.06
N TYR A 450 5.53 -30.32 6.09
CA TYR A 450 5.00 -30.23 7.44
C TYR A 450 5.32 -28.89 8.10
N LEU A 451 6.50 -28.33 7.80
CA LEU A 451 6.87 -27.02 8.32
C LEU A 451 6.12 -25.90 7.59
N GLU A 452 5.95 -26.01 6.28
CA GLU A 452 5.12 -25.10 5.49
C GLU A 452 3.68 -25.04 6.04
N GLU A 453 3.05 -26.20 6.22
CA GLU A 453 1.71 -26.32 6.82
C GLU A 453 1.66 -25.75 8.24
N ALA A 454 2.66 -26.04 9.08
CA ALA A 454 2.70 -25.52 10.44
C ALA A 454 2.85 -23.99 10.52
N ILE A 455 3.69 -23.39 9.67
CA ILE A 455 3.83 -21.94 9.58
C ILE A 455 2.51 -21.33 9.08
N TYR A 456 1.92 -21.92 8.03
CA TYR A 456 0.65 -21.48 7.47
C TYR A 456 -0.47 -21.49 8.52
N GLU A 457 -0.74 -22.63 9.15
CA GLU A 457 -1.83 -22.78 10.14
C GLU A 457 -1.68 -21.83 11.34
N VAL A 458 -0.46 -21.64 11.82
CA VAL A 458 -0.22 -20.72 12.95
C VAL A 458 -0.47 -19.29 12.52
N LEU A 459 0.06 -18.84 11.37
CA LEU A 459 -0.16 -17.48 10.90
C LEU A 459 -1.64 -17.23 10.54
N LEU A 460 -2.32 -18.23 9.97
CA LEU A 460 -3.74 -18.19 9.66
C LEU A 460 -4.56 -18.06 10.94
N GLY A 461 -4.25 -18.86 11.97
CA GLY A 461 -4.90 -18.80 13.29
C GLY A 461 -4.66 -17.48 14.03
N LYS A 462 -3.61 -16.74 13.71
CA LYS A 462 -3.37 -15.36 14.20
C LYS A 462 -4.10 -14.30 13.38
N GLY A 463 -4.68 -14.65 12.24
CA GLY A 463 -5.32 -13.73 11.32
C GLY A 463 -4.35 -12.77 10.63
N VAL A 464 -3.07 -13.15 10.49
CA VAL A 464 -2.06 -12.33 9.80
C VAL A 464 -1.79 -12.76 8.36
N ILE A 465 -2.28 -13.94 7.98
CA ILE A 465 -2.40 -14.38 6.59
C ILE A 465 -3.84 -14.84 6.33
N SER A 466 -4.21 -14.93 5.06
CA SER A 466 -5.52 -15.37 4.58
C SER A 466 -5.46 -16.76 3.96
N GLY A 467 -6.62 -17.38 3.70
CA GLY A 467 -6.70 -18.72 3.12
C GLY A 467 -5.97 -18.88 1.78
N GLY A 468 -5.84 -17.80 1.00
CA GLY A 468 -5.15 -17.77 -0.30
C GLY A 468 -3.65 -17.52 -0.23
N ASP A 469 -3.09 -17.32 0.96
CA ASP A 469 -1.65 -17.10 1.12
C ASP A 469 -0.88 -18.43 1.07
N LYS A 470 0.42 -18.36 0.81
CA LYS A 470 1.29 -19.52 0.66
C LYS A 470 2.51 -19.40 1.56
N VAL A 471 2.98 -20.53 2.08
CA VAL A 471 4.29 -20.63 2.73
C VAL A 471 5.12 -21.66 1.97
N GLU A 472 6.36 -21.30 1.67
CA GLU A 472 7.33 -22.19 1.02
C GLU A 472 8.63 -22.24 1.82
N VAL A 473 9.17 -23.44 2.03
CA VAL A 473 10.53 -23.62 2.54
C VAL A 473 11.49 -23.61 1.36
N THR A 474 12.31 -22.57 1.27
CA THR A 474 13.16 -22.32 0.10
C THR A 474 14.56 -22.89 0.23
N GLY A 475 14.93 -23.38 1.42
CA GLY A 475 16.24 -23.98 1.61
C GLY A 475 16.55 -24.41 3.04
N TYR A 476 17.60 -25.23 3.15
CA TYR A 476 18.15 -25.69 4.41
C TYR A 476 19.68 -25.68 4.34
N VAL A 477 20.30 -24.98 5.28
CA VAL A 477 21.77 -24.90 5.41
C VAL A 477 22.25 -25.92 6.44
N VAL A 478 23.30 -26.67 6.08
CA VAL A 478 24.03 -27.58 6.99
C VAL A 478 24.52 -26.76 8.18
N GLY A 479 23.84 -26.89 9.32
CA GLY A 479 23.99 -25.99 10.46
C GLY A 479 22.68 -25.68 11.20
N GLY A 480 21.54 -26.14 10.66
CA GLY A 480 20.24 -25.99 11.34
C GLY A 480 19.55 -24.67 11.02
N VAL A 481 19.76 -24.09 9.84
CA VAL A 481 19.05 -22.87 9.43
C VAL A 481 18.14 -23.20 8.26
N ILE A 482 16.85 -22.95 8.41
CA ILE A 482 15.81 -23.15 7.40
C ILE A 482 15.42 -21.79 6.84
N THR A 483 15.50 -21.59 5.53
CA THR A 483 14.97 -20.40 4.87
C THR A 483 13.55 -20.66 4.39
N TYR A 484 12.67 -19.69 4.57
CA TYR A 484 11.27 -19.78 4.15
C TYR A 484 10.79 -18.46 3.57
N GLU A 485 9.72 -18.55 2.79
CA GLU A 485 8.98 -17.44 2.20
C GLU A 485 7.52 -17.53 2.60
N VAL A 486 6.95 -16.41 3.04
CA VAL A 486 5.50 -16.24 3.19
C VAL A 486 5.03 -15.33 2.07
N ILE A 487 4.25 -15.89 1.15
CA ILE A 487 3.70 -15.18 -0.01
C ILE A 487 2.24 -14.88 0.30
N SER A 488 1.88 -13.60 0.37
CA SER A 488 0.52 -13.14 0.64
C SER A 488 0.00 -12.32 -0.53
N TYR A 489 -1.28 -12.48 -0.84
CA TYR A 489 -1.96 -11.71 -1.87
C TYR A 489 -2.94 -10.76 -1.19
N VAL A 490 -2.54 -9.50 -1.09
CA VAL A 490 -3.31 -8.47 -0.38
C VAL A 490 -4.09 -7.63 -1.38
N ASP A 491 -5.33 -7.25 -1.05
CA ASP A 491 -6.09 -6.29 -1.86
C ASP A 491 -5.21 -5.05 -2.10
N ALA A 492 -5.04 -4.61 -3.34
CA ALA A 492 -4.22 -3.43 -3.66
C ALA A 492 -4.69 -2.15 -2.94
N ALA A 493 -5.95 -2.13 -2.51
CA ALA A 493 -6.54 -1.07 -1.69
C ALA A 493 -6.19 -1.14 -0.20
N SER A 494 -5.69 -2.27 0.27
CA SER A 494 -5.30 -2.48 1.66
C SER A 494 -3.93 -1.85 1.97
N ASN A 495 -3.64 -1.65 3.25
CA ASN A 495 -2.33 -1.16 3.68
C ASN A 495 -1.34 -2.32 3.68
N VAL A 496 -0.74 -2.59 2.52
CA VAL A 496 0.23 -3.68 2.31
C VAL A 496 1.34 -3.62 3.35
N LYS A 497 1.87 -2.42 3.64
CA LYS A 497 2.93 -2.25 4.65
C LYS A 497 2.48 -2.70 6.05
N ALA A 498 1.27 -2.34 6.47
CA ALA A 498 0.75 -2.77 7.77
C ALA A 498 0.57 -4.29 7.84
N GLN A 499 0.15 -4.93 6.74
CA GLN A 499 0.05 -6.39 6.65
C GLN A 499 1.44 -7.02 6.79
N THR A 500 2.44 -6.50 6.08
CA THR A 500 3.83 -6.94 6.18
C THR A 500 4.39 -6.78 7.59
N ASP A 501 4.22 -5.60 8.20
CA ASP A 501 4.66 -5.33 9.57
C ASP A 501 4.00 -6.30 10.56
N SER A 502 2.73 -6.68 10.32
CA SER A 502 1.99 -7.66 11.13
C SER A 502 2.58 -9.07 11.02
N ILE A 503 2.83 -9.56 9.79
CA ILE A 503 3.45 -10.88 9.55
C ILE A 503 4.83 -10.94 10.20
N ILE A 504 5.67 -9.92 10.00
CA ILE A 504 7.01 -9.82 10.60
C ILE A 504 6.91 -9.80 12.13
N SER A 505 5.99 -9.02 12.68
CA SER A 505 5.81 -8.94 14.13
C SER A 505 5.39 -10.27 14.74
N GLN A 506 4.60 -11.10 14.05
CA GLN A 506 4.26 -12.43 14.54
C GLN A 506 5.43 -13.40 14.44
N LEU A 507 6.14 -13.42 13.31
CA LEU A 507 7.24 -14.37 13.07
C LEU A 507 8.46 -14.11 13.96
N THR A 508 8.64 -12.88 14.44
CA THR A 508 9.70 -12.52 15.40
C THR A 508 9.35 -12.84 16.85
N GLN A 509 8.09 -13.19 17.16
CA GLN A 509 7.68 -13.55 18.52
C GLN A 509 8.01 -15.01 18.85
N THR A 510 8.73 -15.22 19.96
CA THR A 510 9.05 -16.58 20.46
C THR A 510 7.81 -17.44 20.67
N SER A 511 6.69 -16.86 21.13
CA SER A 511 5.44 -17.61 21.30
C SER A 511 4.86 -18.14 19.99
N THR A 512 5.10 -17.45 18.87
CA THR A 512 4.64 -17.88 17.55
C THR A 512 5.55 -18.98 17.03
N THR A 513 6.86 -18.83 17.17
CA THR A 513 7.82 -19.88 16.79
C THR A 513 7.64 -21.15 17.60
N ASP A 514 7.27 -21.04 18.89
CA ASP A 514 6.92 -22.19 19.74
C ASP A 514 5.63 -22.89 19.24
N GLN A 515 4.65 -22.13 18.78
CA GLN A 515 3.41 -22.67 18.20
C GLN A 515 3.67 -23.37 16.88
N ILE A 516 4.53 -22.80 16.03
CA ILE A 516 4.96 -23.42 14.76
C ILE A 516 5.67 -24.75 15.05
N ALA A 517 6.60 -24.76 16.00
CA ALA A 517 7.28 -25.97 16.41
C ALA A 517 6.30 -27.02 16.95
N ALA A 518 5.35 -26.63 17.80
CA ALA A 518 4.34 -27.54 18.34
C ALA A 518 3.42 -28.11 17.26
N ALA A 519 2.98 -27.28 16.30
CA ALA A 519 2.14 -27.69 15.18
C ALA A 519 2.88 -28.70 14.29
N ALA A 520 4.11 -28.39 13.87
CA ALA A 520 4.94 -29.28 13.05
C ALA A 520 5.17 -30.65 13.72
N ASN A 521 5.40 -30.66 15.05
CA ASN A 521 5.58 -31.89 15.81
C ASN A 521 4.29 -32.72 15.98
N SER A 522 3.11 -32.14 15.72
CA SER A 522 1.81 -32.78 15.90
C SER A 522 1.24 -33.41 14.63
N SER A 523 1.80 -33.11 13.46
CA SER A 523 1.30 -33.60 12.16
C SER A 523 1.45 -35.14 12.02
N PRO A 524 0.37 -35.86 11.68
CA PRO A 524 0.40 -37.32 11.52
C PRO A 524 1.33 -37.75 10.39
N GLY A 525 2.42 -38.45 10.71
CA GLY A 525 3.42 -38.90 9.72
C GLY A 525 4.76 -38.19 9.82
N CYS A 526 4.86 -37.11 10.62
CA CYS A 526 6.13 -36.52 10.98
C CYS A 526 6.98 -37.53 11.76
N CYS A 527 8.27 -37.65 11.41
CA CYS A 527 9.20 -38.51 12.11
C CYS A 527 9.34 -38.05 13.58
N THR A 528 9.72 -38.95 14.48
CA THR A 528 10.03 -38.67 15.90
C THR A 528 11.26 -37.76 16.05
N LEU A 529 11.20 -36.53 15.57
CA LEU A 529 12.23 -35.52 15.61
C LEU A 529 11.70 -34.37 16.44
N THR A 530 12.37 -34.08 17.56
CA THR A 530 12.02 -32.96 18.44
C THR A 530 12.42 -31.65 17.77
N PHE A 531 11.59 -31.14 16.88
CA PHE A 531 11.85 -29.89 16.17
C PHE A 531 11.67 -28.71 17.12
N ASN A 532 12.76 -27.98 17.43
CA ASN A 532 12.70 -26.74 18.21
C ASN A 532 13.19 -25.59 17.34
N VAL A 533 12.33 -24.59 17.14
CA VAL A 533 12.71 -23.31 16.54
C VAL A 533 13.36 -22.46 17.63
N LEU A 534 14.61 -22.08 17.44
CA LEU A 534 15.42 -21.34 18.41
C LEU A 534 15.26 -19.83 18.26
N GLU A 535 15.18 -19.35 17.01
CA GLU A 535 15.09 -17.93 16.67
C GLU A 535 14.55 -17.78 15.23
N SER A 536 13.83 -16.69 14.98
CA SER A 536 13.41 -16.28 13.64
C SER A 536 14.15 -15.00 13.25
N ILE A 537 14.79 -14.99 12.09
CA ILE A 537 15.52 -13.84 11.55
C ILE A 537 14.84 -13.42 10.25
N HIS A 538 14.35 -12.19 10.20
CA HIS A 538 13.81 -11.61 8.99
C HIS A 538 14.92 -11.08 8.08
N LEU A 539 14.88 -11.43 6.80
CA LEU A 539 15.91 -11.05 5.83
C LEU A 539 15.43 -9.94 4.89
N SER A 540 14.22 -10.05 4.34
CA SER A 540 13.75 -9.11 3.33
C SER A 540 12.23 -9.17 3.09
N THR A 541 11.69 -8.08 2.54
CA THR A 541 10.32 -8.00 2.02
C THR A 541 10.37 -7.56 0.56
N THR A 542 9.62 -8.23 -0.30
CA THR A 542 9.37 -7.79 -1.68
C THR A 542 7.86 -7.54 -1.88
N GLY A 543 7.49 -6.54 -2.70
CA GLY A 543 6.09 -6.17 -2.93
C GLY A 543 5.51 -5.06 -2.04
N VAL A 544 6.27 -4.51 -1.09
CA VAL A 544 5.85 -3.32 -0.32
C VAL A 544 6.29 -2.05 -1.06
N PRO A 545 5.39 -1.11 -1.39
CA PRO A 545 5.76 0.20 -1.91
C PRO A 545 6.76 0.89 -0.98
N THR A 546 8.01 1.10 -1.41
CA THR A 546 8.98 1.80 -0.55
C THR A 546 8.61 3.27 -0.35
N ARG A 547 7.84 3.83 -1.28
CA ARG A 547 7.42 5.24 -1.29
C ARG A 547 5.92 5.45 -1.02
N GLY A 548 5.10 4.40 -0.95
CA GLY A 548 3.63 4.53 -0.84
C GLY A 548 2.93 4.85 -2.17
N TRP A 549 1.63 5.10 -2.10
CA TRP A 549 0.76 5.36 -3.26
C TRP A 549 0.65 6.86 -3.54
N TRP A 550 0.79 7.27 -4.80
CA TRP A 550 0.72 8.67 -5.23
C TRP A 550 -0.28 8.84 -6.38
N PRO A 551 -0.95 9.99 -6.50
CA PRO A 551 -1.99 10.18 -7.51
C PRO A 551 -1.39 10.36 -8.90
N ASP A 552 -1.85 9.59 -9.89
CA ASP A 552 -1.50 9.85 -11.28
C ASP A 552 -2.51 10.81 -11.92
N TRP A 553 -2.06 12.02 -12.24
CA TRP A 553 -2.86 13.02 -12.93
C TRP A 553 -2.62 13.07 -14.44
N ASN A 554 -1.93 12.07 -15.00
CA ASN A 554 -1.84 11.96 -16.45
C ASN A 554 -3.24 11.88 -17.06
N TRP A 555 -3.43 12.62 -18.15
CA TRP A 555 -4.73 12.93 -18.72
C TRP A 555 -5.36 11.65 -19.31
N GLY A 556 -6.12 10.91 -18.50
CA GLY A 556 -6.85 9.71 -18.94
C GLY A 556 -7.16 8.70 -17.84
N GLU A 557 -6.39 8.64 -16.75
CA GLU A 557 -6.59 7.67 -15.66
C GLU A 557 -6.74 8.41 -14.33
N SER A 558 -7.92 8.38 -13.71
CA SER A 558 -8.11 8.87 -12.34
C SER A 558 -7.69 7.77 -11.37
N THR A 559 -6.40 7.49 -11.25
CA THR A 559 -5.88 6.36 -10.45
C THR A 559 -4.70 6.75 -9.58
N CYS A 560 -4.47 5.99 -8.52
CA CYS A 560 -3.26 6.09 -7.72
C CYS A 560 -2.27 5.01 -8.13
N LYS A 561 -1.02 5.41 -8.35
CA LYS A 561 0.09 4.55 -8.74
C LYS A 561 1.05 4.34 -7.58
N THR A 562 1.81 3.28 -7.67
CA THR A 562 2.91 2.94 -6.78
C THR A 562 4.11 2.58 -7.65
N GLY A 563 5.32 2.94 -7.21
CA GLY A 563 6.53 2.80 -8.03
C GLY A 563 6.62 3.77 -9.22
N GLY A 564 7.59 3.51 -10.12
CA GLY A 564 7.85 4.31 -11.31
C GLY A 564 8.46 5.70 -11.06
N THR A 565 8.64 6.48 -12.14
CA THR A 565 9.17 7.85 -12.04
C THR A 565 8.11 8.78 -11.47
N VAL A 566 8.12 8.96 -10.16
CA VAL A 566 7.30 9.96 -9.48
C VAL A 566 7.69 11.36 -9.97
N PRO A 567 6.73 12.23 -10.34
CA PRO A 567 7.02 13.62 -10.63
C PRO A 567 7.83 14.29 -9.52
N ALA A 568 8.91 14.98 -9.89
CA ALA A 568 9.88 15.53 -8.94
C ALA A 568 9.24 16.41 -7.84
N PHE A 569 8.15 17.13 -8.16
CA PHE A 569 7.46 17.98 -7.19
C PHE A 569 6.75 17.18 -6.09
N MET A 570 6.27 15.96 -6.36
CA MET A 570 5.66 15.11 -5.33
C MET A 570 6.70 14.61 -4.34
N ASN A 571 7.94 14.34 -4.81
CA ASN A 571 9.06 13.95 -3.95
C ASN A 571 9.47 15.06 -2.96
N LEU A 572 9.31 16.33 -3.33
CA LEU A 572 9.63 17.46 -2.45
C LEU A 572 8.65 17.61 -1.27
N GLN A 573 7.46 17.00 -1.37
CA GLN A 573 6.40 17.08 -0.37
C GLN A 573 5.86 15.68 -0.08
N TYR A 574 6.75 14.79 0.33
CA TYR A 574 6.46 13.38 0.57
C TYR A 574 5.21 13.14 1.44
N GLY A 575 5.07 13.87 2.55
CA GLY A 575 3.92 13.71 3.46
C GLY A 575 2.57 14.24 2.92
N GLN A 576 2.54 14.87 1.74
CA GLN A 576 1.32 15.42 1.16
C GLN A 576 0.73 14.53 0.06
N TYR A 577 1.58 13.98 -0.81
CA TYR A 577 1.14 13.27 -2.02
C TYR A 577 1.15 11.76 -1.90
N PHE A 578 1.82 11.21 -0.88
CA PHE A 578 1.94 9.78 -0.70
C PHE A 578 1.03 9.28 0.43
N SER A 579 0.33 8.20 0.16
CA SER A 579 -0.56 7.51 1.11
C SER A 579 -0.09 6.08 1.34
N ASN A 580 -0.49 5.48 2.46
CA ASN A 580 -0.07 4.13 2.82
C ASN A 580 -0.86 3.04 2.08
N SER A 581 -1.98 3.40 1.46
CA SER A 581 -2.81 2.50 0.66
C SER A 581 -3.34 3.20 -0.59
N LYS A 582 -3.65 2.41 -1.63
CA LYS A 582 -4.28 2.94 -2.85
C LYS A 582 -5.62 3.59 -2.53
N ARG A 583 -6.40 3.00 -1.62
CA ARG A 583 -7.68 3.57 -1.16
C ARG A 583 -7.51 4.93 -0.53
N GLU A 584 -6.59 5.08 0.42
CA GLU A 584 -6.33 6.38 1.07
C GLU A 584 -5.91 7.44 0.04
N CYS A 585 -5.06 7.07 -0.92
CA CYS A 585 -4.68 7.97 -2.02
C CYS A 585 -5.89 8.34 -2.89
N CYS A 586 -6.74 7.38 -3.25
CA CYS A 586 -7.92 7.60 -4.07
C CYS A 586 -8.99 8.43 -3.34
N GLU A 587 -9.21 8.20 -2.05
CA GLU A 587 -10.10 9.01 -1.22
C GLU A 587 -9.62 10.46 -1.14
N GLN A 588 -8.31 10.67 -1.05
CA GLN A 588 -7.70 11.99 -0.97
C GLN A 588 -7.73 12.75 -2.31
N TRP A 589 -7.41 12.08 -3.42
CA TRP A 589 -7.14 12.75 -4.70
C TRP A 589 -8.19 12.51 -5.78
N PHE A 590 -8.93 11.41 -5.70
CA PHE A 590 -9.96 11.02 -6.66
C PHE A 590 -11.30 10.68 -5.98
N PRO A 591 -11.79 11.49 -5.02
CA PRO A 591 -13.02 11.15 -4.28
C PRO A 591 -14.26 11.07 -5.20
N TYR A 592 -14.22 11.70 -6.36
CA TYR A 592 -15.28 11.69 -7.37
C TYR A 592 -15.31 10.41 -8.22
N ASP A 593 -14.20 9.65 -8.24
CA ASP A 593 -14.06 8.38 -8.96
C ASP A 593 -13.35 7.37 -8.06
N LEU A 594 -13.78 7.29 -6.80
CA LEU A 594 -13.16 6.39 -5.84
C LEU A 594 -13.18 4.93 -6.34
N LYS A 595 -14.26 4.53 -7.01
CA LYS A 595 -14.43 3.18 -7.56
C LYS A 595 -13.50 2.91 -8.75
N GLY A 596 -13.42 3.82 -9.72
CA GLY A 596 -12.50 3.69 -10.86
C GLY A 596 -11.03 3.79 -10.42
N CYS A 597 -10.74 4.65 -9.44
CA CYS A 597 -9.40 4.85 -8.92
C CYS A 597 -8.88 3.64 -8.15
N VAL A 598 -9.65 3.14 -7.18
CA VAL A 598 -9.19 2.03 -6.36
C VAL A 598 -9.21 0.74 -7.18
N GLY A 599 -10.19 0.61 -8.08
CA GLY A 599 -10.52 -0.65 -8.75
C GLY A 599 -11.57 -1.43 -7.93
N PRO A 600 -12.06 -2.57 -8.44
CA PRO A 600 -12.98 -3.41 -7.69
C PRO A 600 -12.30 -3.84 -6.38
N THR A 601 -12.78 -3.33 -5.26
CA THR A 601 -12.24 -3.70 -3.95
C THR A 601 -13.13 -4.75 -3.33
N THR A 602 -12.50 -5.86 -2.94
CA THR A 602 -13.00 -6.84 -1.98
C THR A 602 -14.47 -7.26 -2.15
N GLY A 603 -14.69 -8.39 -2.83
CA GLY A 603 -15.83 -9.28 -2.58
C GLY A 603 -17.22 -8.64 -2.63
N GLY A 604 -17.49 -7.77 -3.60
CA GLY A 604 -18.86 -7.33 -3.87
C GLY A 604 -19.68 -8.56 -4.23
N SER A 605 -20.60 -8.95 -3.33
CA SER A 605 -21.33 -10.20 -3.45
C SER A 605 -22.00 -10.30 -4.82
N THR A 606 -22.17 -11.52 -5.34
CA THR A 606 -23.02 -11.80 -6.50
C THR A 606 -24.49 -11.49 -6.24
N LYS A 607 -24.83 -10.97 -5.04
CA LYS A 607 -26.16 -10.57 -4.67
C LYS A 607 -26.61 -9.43 -5.57
N GLU A 608 -27.55 -9.78 -6.42
CA GLU A 608 -28.29 -8.84 -7.21
C GLU A 608 -29.27 -8.09 -6.30
N PHE A 609 -29.30 -6.78 -6.45
CA PHE A 609 -30.29 -5.93 -5.81
C PHE A 609 -31.19 -5.30 -6.86
N PHE A 610 -32.41 -4.96 -6.44
CA PHE A 610 -33.37 -4.21 -7.23
C PHE A 610 -33.31 -2.75 -6.81
N LEU A 611 -33.19 -1.86 -7.79
CA LEU A 611 -33.13 -0.42 -7.59
C LEU A 611 -34.27 0.28 -8.34
N PRO A 612 -34.84 1.34 -7.77
CA PRO A 612 -35.80 2.18 -8.48
C PRO A 612 -35.15 2.89 -9.66
N ASN A 613 -35.78 2.81 -10.83
CA ASN A 613 -35.33 3.49 -12.03
C ASN A 613 -35.81 4.95 -12.03
N TRP A 614 -34.97 5.84 -11.52
CA TRP A 614 -35.30 7.27 -11.49
C TRP A 614 -35.15 7.96 -12.85
N THR A 615 -34.52 7.30 -13.83
CA THR A 615 -34.18 7.91 -15.12
C THR A 615 -35.25 7.74 -16.18
N ASN A 616 -36.05 6.67 -16.10
CA ASN A 616 -37.16 6.44 -17.00
C ASN A 616 -38.49 6.75 -16.29
N LEU A 617 -39.36 7.49 -16.95
CA LEU A 617 -40.72 7.80 -16.48
C LEU A 617 -41.66 6.58 -16.43
N ASN A 618 -41.13 5.36 -16.52
CA ASN A 618 -41.91 4.13 -16.55
C ASN A 618 -42.23 3.58 -15.16
N ASP A 619 -41.74 4.22 -14.09
CA ASP A 619 -42.00 3.85 -12.70
C ASP A 619 -41.71 2.36 -12.44
N ASP A 620 -40.52 1.90 -12.89
CA ASP A 620 -40.05 0.53 -12.77
C ASP A 620 -38.79 0.41 -11.90
N CYS A 621 -38.48 -0.82 -11.50
CA CYS A 621 -37.20 -1.15 -10.90
C CYS A 621 -36.29 -1.78 -11.96
N TYR A 622 -34.98 -1.71 -11.76
CA TYR A 622 -34.00 -2.46 -12.55
C TYR A 622 -33.10 -3.25 -11.59
N LYS A 623 -32.43 -4.26 -12.15
CA LYS A 623 -31.54 -5.15 -11.41
C LYS A 623 -30.09 -4.73 -11.65
N LYS A 624 -29.30 -4.68 -10.58
CA LYS A 624 -27.87 -4.36 -10.62
C LYS A 624 -27.14 -5.21 -9.59
N LEU A 625 -25.90 -5.59 -9.89
CA LEU A 625 -25.05 -6.29 -8.91
C LEU A 625 -24.58 -5.31 -7.86
N GLU A 626 -24.44 -5.76 -6.60
CA GLU A 626 -23.93 -4.93 -5.50
C GLU A 626 -22.59 -4.25 -5.86
N ARG A 627 -21.70 -4.99 -6.53
CA ARG A 627 -20.40 -4.46 -7.01
C ARG A 627 -20.53 -3.35 -8.05
N ASP A 628 -21.63 -3.28 -8.79
CA ASP A 628 -21.89 -2.28 -9.82
C ASP A 628 -22.61 -1.05 -9.25
N MET A 629 -23.05 -1.11 -8.00
CA MET A 629 -23.76 -0.02 -7.34
C MET A 629 -22.82 1.07 -6.82
N ASP A 630 -23.31 2.30 -6.80
CA ASP A 630 -22.72 3.43 -6.09
C ASP A 630 -23.17 3.42 -4.61
N ALA A 631 -22.44 4.15 -3.76
CA ALA A 631 -22.78 4.24 -2.33
C ALA A 631 -24.21 4.75 -2.07
N TRP A 632 -24.74 5.64 -2.92
CA TRP A 632 -26.12 6.14 -2.81
C TRP A 632 -27.15 5.12 -3.30
N GLU A 633 -26.79 4.28 -4.26
CA GLU A 633 -27.62 3.21 -4.79
C GLU A 633 -27.80 2.09 -3.74
N LEU A 634 -26.77 1.78 -2.94
CA LEU A 634 -26.87 0.81 -1.83
C LEU A 634 -27.89 1.22 -0.76
N ALA A 635 -28.08 2.53 -0.54
CA ALA A 635 -29.01 3.02 0.48
C ALA A 635 -30.49 2.93 0.05
N ASP A 636 -30.78 2.78 -1.24
CA ASP A 636 -32.14 2.67 -1.79
C ASP A 636 -32.30 1.39 -2.63
N SER A 637 -31.62 0.32 -2.19
CA SER A 637 -31.66 -1.00 -2.81
C SER A 637 -32.57 -1.96 -2.04
N TYR A 638 -33.10 -2.95 -2.76
CA TYR A 638 -34.05 -3.92 -2.21
C TYR A 638 -33.63 -5.34 -2.59
N GLY A 639 -33.89 -6.29 -1.69
CA GLY A 639 -33.50 -7.70 -1.90
C GLY A 639 -34.40 -8.45 -2.90
N SER A 640 -35.53 -7.86 -3.30
CA SER A 640 -36.45 -8.45 -4.27
C SER A 640 -37.16 -7.39 -5.12
N LEU A 641 -37.62 -7.78 -6.31
CA LEU A 641 -38.41 -6.91 -7.19
C LEU A 641 -39.68 -6.45 -6.49
N GLU A 642 -40.34 -7.37 -5.78
CA GLU A 642 -41.58 -7.12 -5.07
C GLU A 642 -41.44 -6.03 -4.01
N GLU A 643 -40.38 -6.11 -3.19
CA GLU A 643 -40.09 -5.11 -2.19
C GLU A 643 -39.79 -3.73 -2.81
N CYS A 644 -39.01 -3.70 -3.89
CA CYS A 644 -38.72 -2.48 -4.64
C CYS A 644 -40.01 -1.83 -5.17
N CYS A 645 -40.84 -2.61 -5.86
CA CYS A 645 -42.10 -2.13 -6.44
C CYS A 645 -43.09 -1.69 -5.36
N GLU A 646 -43.19 -2.40 -4.24
CA GLU A 646 -44.12 -2.05 -3.15
C GLU A 646 -43.72 -0.74 -2.47
N LYS A 647 -42.42 -0.54 -2.21
CA LYS A 647 -41.91 0.62 -1.47
C LYS A 647 -41.84 1.88 -2.32
N ARG A 648 -41.41 1.76 -3.59
CA ARG A 648 -41.15 2.92 -4.46
C ARG A 648 -42.23 3.19 -5.48
N PHE A 649 -42.91 2.15 -5.96
CA PHE A 649 -43.93 2.28 -7.00
C PHE A 649 -45.29 1.67 -6.61
N PRO A 650 -45.84 1.97 -5.41
CA PRO A 650 -47.09 1.35 -4.95
C PRO A 650 -48.31 1.68 -5.84
N TYR A 651 -48.25 2.80 -6.58
CA TYR A 651 -49.29 3.20 -7.52
C TYR A 651 -49.21 2.47 -8.86
N ASN A 652 -48.05 1.93 -9.23
CA ASN A 652 -47.81 1.19 -10.47
C ASN A 652 -47.22 -0.20 -10.17
N PHE A 653 -47.63 -0.83 -9.06
CA PHE A 653 -47.06 -2.09 -8.60
C PHE A 653 -47.12 -3.18 -9.68
N ALA A 654 -48.28 -3.35 -10.33
CA ALA A 654 -48.46 -4.33 -11.39
C ALA A 654 -47.60 -4.04 -12.64
N GLY A 655 -47.42 -2.77 -13.00
CA GLY A 655 -46.55 -2.36 -14.11
C GLY A 655 -45.08 -2.60 -13.80
N CYS A 656 -44.63 -2.20 -12.60
CA CYS A 656 -43.28 -2.43 -12.09
C CYS A 656 -42.95 -3.93 -12.04
N CYS A 657 -43.87 -4.75 -11.53
CA CYS A 657 -43.73 -6.21 -11.48
C CYS A 657 -43.77 -6.89 -12.86
N SER A 658 -44.28 -6.21 -13.89
CA SER A 658 -44.34 -6.74 -15.27
C SER A 658 -43.14 -6.30 -16.12
N ALA A 659 -42.13 -5.66 -15.51
CA ALA A 659 -40.93 -5.23 -16.21
C ALA A 659 -40.20 -6.42 -16.87
N PRO A 660 -39.90 -6.35 -18.19
CA PRO A 660 -39.27 -7.45 -18.91
C PRO A 660 -37.93 -7.87 -18.29
N GLY A 661 -37.74 -9.17 -18.06
CA GLY A 661 -36.46 -9.74 -17.64
C GLY A 661 -36.19 -9.73 -16.13
N LEU A 662 -37.15 -9.34 -15.28
CA LEU A 662 -36.93 -9.22 -13.83
C LEU A 662 -37.60 -10.32 -12.97
N GLY A 663 -38.15 -11.37 -13.59
CA GLY A 663 -38.69 -12.54 -12.88
C GLY A 663 -40.10 -12.39 -12.31
N GLY A 664 -40.66 -11.17 -12.28
CA GLY A 664 -42.02 -10.90 -11.82
C GLY A 664 -42.18 -10.91 -10.29
N CYS A 665 -43.32 -10.43 -9.81
CA CYS A 665 -43.67 -10.47 -8.38
C CYS A 665 -44.72 -11.56 -8.10
N SER A 666 -44.77 -12.06 -6.86
CA SER A 666 -45.82 -12.99 -6.45
C SER A 666 -47.11 -12.22 -6.16
N LEU A 667 -47.89 -11.95 -7.20
CA LEU A 667 -49.16 -11.24 -7.05
C LEU A 667 -50.11 -12.04 -6.14
N SER A 668 -50.54 -11.43 -5.03
CA SER A 668 -51.58 -12.00 -4.18
C SER A 668 -52.83 -12.30 -5.03
N THR A 669 -53.21 -13.58 -5.05
CA THR A 669 -54.42 -14.07 -5.75
C THR A 669 -55.68 -13.83 -4.92
N LYS A 670 -55.56 -13.26 -3.72
CA LYS A 670 -56.69 -12.92 -2.86
C LYS A 670 -57.60 -11.95 -3.61
N THR A 671 -58.85 -12.34 -3.82
CA THR A 671 -59.83 -11.44 -4.44
C THR A 671 -60.32 -10.47 -3.39
N LEU A 672 -60.09 -9.17 -3.61
CA LEU A 672 -60.70 -8.10 -2.82
C LEU A 672 -61.73 -7.36 -3.68
N TYR A 673 -62.57 -6.57 -3.04
CA TYR A 673 -63.63 -5.78 -3.68
C TYR A 673 -63.46 -4.29 -3.38
N TYR A 674 -63.26 -3.47 -4.40
CA TYR A 674 -63.06 -2.02 -4.26
C TYR A 674 -64.17 -1.22 -4.97
N PRO A 675 -64.44 0.03 -4.55
CA PRO A 675 -65.50 0.85 -5.14
C PRO A 675 -65.11 1.39 -6.51
N LYS A 676 -65.95 1.15 -7.52
CA LYS A 676 -65.82 1.69 -8.89
C LYS A 676 -67.19 1.90 -9.53
N ASP A 677 -67.45 3.10 -10.03
CA ASP A 677 -68.68 3.46 -10.77
C ASP A 677 -70.00 3.11 -10.05
N GLY A 678 -70.07 3.33 -8.73
CA GLY A 678 -71.29 3.09 -7.95
C GLY A 678 -71.50 1.64 -7.50
N LYS A 679 -70.56 0.74 -7.81
CA LYS A 679 -70.57 -0.68 -7.42
C LYS A 679 -69.23 -1.10 -6.82
N CYS A 680 -69.20 -2.25 -6.17
CA CYS A 680 -67.97 -2.92 -5.76
C CYS A 680 -67.56 -3.94 -6.82
N VAL A 681 -66.31 -3.86 -7.28
CA VAL A 681 -65.76 -4.74 -8.32
C VAL A 681 -64.67 -5.61 -7.71
N GLY A 682 -64.71 -6.91 -8.01
CA GLY A 682 -63.68 -7.84 -7.58
C GLY A 682 -62.42 -7.68 -8.42
N GLY A 683 -61.26 -7.68 -7.78
CA GLY A 683 -59.95 -7.76 -8.43
C GLY A 683 -59.01 -8.61 -7.58
N SER A 684 -57.95 -9.15 -8.18
CA SER A 684 -56.90 -9.75 -7.38
C SER A 684 -56.14 -8.64 -6.65
N GLU A 685 -55.84 -8.84 -5.37
CA GLU A 685 -55.12 -7.88 -4.54
C GLU A 685 -53.79 -7.48 -5.17
N GLY A 686 -53.09 -8.41 -5.83
CA GLY A 686 -51.84 -8.11 -6.55
C GLY A 686 -52.01 -7.17 -7.76
N GLU A 687 -53.16 -7.18 -8.43
CA GLU A 687 -53.43 -6.34 -9.62
C GLU A 687 -54.07 -4.98 -9.26
N MET A 688 -54.44 -4.76 -8.00
CA MET A 688 -55.06 -3.50 -7.58
C MET A 688 -54.04 -2.36 -7.47
N GLU A 689 -54.39 -1.20 -8.01
CA GLU A 689 -53.64 0.04 -7.81
C GLU A 689 -53.68 0.45 -6.32
N GLY A 690 -52.65 1.11 -5.80
CA GLY A 690 -52.54 1.42 -4.36
C GLY A 690 -53.75 2.17 -3.77
N TYR A 691 -54.38 3.07 -4.54
CA TYR A 691 -55.60 3.74 -4.07
C TYR A 691 -56.81 2.79 -4.05
N GLN A 692 -56.86 1.77 -4.92
CA GLN A 692 -57.93 0.77 -4.91
C GLN A 692 -57.83 -0.11 -3.66
N LYS A 693 -56.61 -0.53 -3.28
CA LYS A 693 -56.35 -1.30 -2.04
C LYS A 693 -56.81 -0.58 -0.79
N THR A 694 -56.66 0.75 -0.74
CA THR A 694 -57.06 1.57 0.42
C THR A 694 -58.56 1.47 0.74
N PHE A 695 -59.38 1.18 -0.27
CA PHE A 695 -60.83 1.05 -0.13
C PHE A 695 -61.34 -0.36 -0.42
N ALA A 696 -60.44 -1.33 -0.58
CA ALA A 696 -60.76 -2.71 -0.91
C ALA A 696 -61.14 -3.48 0.35
N GLU A 697 -62.17 -4.32 0.25
CA GLU A 697 -62.68 -5.15 1.35
C GLU A 697 -62.74 -6.62 0.93
N ASP A 698 -62.78 -7.53 1.89
CA ASP A 698 -62.77 -8.99 1.64
C ASP A 698 -64.07 -9.50 0.98
N SER A 699 -65.14 -8.70 0.96
CA SER A 699 -66.41 -9.06 0.34
C SER A 699 -67.14 -7.88 -0.29
N VAL A 700 -67.98 -8.15 -1.30
CA VAL A 700 -68.91 -7.17 -1.90
C VAL A 700 -69.75 -6.48 -0.81
N ARG A 701 -70.16 -7.23 0.21
CA ARG A 701 -70.99 -6.71 1.31
C ARG A 701 -70.24 -5.71 2.16
N GLU A 702 -69.01 -6.00 2.54
CA GLU A 702 -68.16 -5.08 3.31
C GLU A 702 -67.84 -3.84 2.48
N CYS A 703 -67.44 -4.01 1.21
CA CYS A 703 -67.18 -2.90 0.31
C CYS A 703 -68.41 -1.98 0.14
N CYS A 704 -69.60 -2.53 -0.10
CA CYS A 704 -70.83 -1.72 -0.20
C CYS A 704 -71.21 -1.07 1.15
N ASN A 705 -70.89 -1.70 2.27
CA ASN A 705 -71.14 -1.14 3.61
C ASN A 705 -70.21 0.01 3.95
N ALA A 706 -68.93 -0.10 3.61
CA ALA A 706 -67.91 0.90 3.89
C ALA A 706 -68.03 2.09 2.93
N ASN A 707 -68.14 1.82 1.62
CA ASN A 707 -67.99 2.85 0.59
C ASN A 707 -69.31 3.36 0.00
N PHE A 708 -70.42 2.61 0.14
CA PHE A 708 -71.73 2.96 -0.42
C PHE A 708 -72.85 2.91 0.62
N TRP A 709 -72.57 3.36 1.84
CA TRP A 709 -73.49 3.22 2.98
C TRP A 709 -74.86 3.89 2.78
N TRP A 710 -74.93 4.92 1.94
CA TRP A 710 -76.17 5.63 1.59
C TRP A 710 -77.01 4.90 0.52
N ASN A 711 -76.43 3.94 -0.21
CA ASN A 711 -77.13 3.22 -1.28
C ASN A 711 -76.73 1.73 -1.38
N LYS A 712 -76.60 1.08 -0.21
CA LYS A 712 -76.14 -0.31 -0.07
C LYS A 712 -76.89 -1.29 -0.96
N LYS A 713 -78.22 -1.13 -1.04
CA LYS A 713 -79.09 -2.04 -1.79
C LYS A 713 -78.81 -2.00 -3.29
N GLN A 714 -78.63 -0.81 -3.85
CA GLN A 714 -78.30 -0.65 -5.27
C GLN A 714 -76.87 -1.12 -5.56
N CYS A 715 -75.89 -0.76 -4.72
CA CYS A 715 -74.52 -1.26 -4.83
C CYS A 715 -74.46 -2.80 -4.86
N CYS A 716 -75.13 -3.47 -3.92
CA CYS A 716 -75.20 -4.92 -3.89
C CYS A 716 -75.85 -5.51 -5.15
N GLN A 717 -76.89 -4.88 -5.70
CA GLN A 717 -77.54 -5.34 -6.93
C GLN A 717 -76.61 -5.19 -8.14
N ASP A 718 -75.95 -4.05 -8.26
CA ASP A 718 -75.07 -3.73 -9.39
C ASP A 718 -73.73 -4.49 -9.36
N SER A 719 -73.36 -5.01 -8.18
CA SER A 719 -72.19 -5.87 -7.96
C SER A 719 -72.43 -7.38 -8.14
N GLY A 720 -73.62 -7.80 -8.60
CA GLY A 720 -73.94 -9.23 -8.79
C GLY A 720 -74.51 -9.93 -7.55
N GLY A 721 -74.89 -9.18 -6.52
CA GLY A 721 -75.51 -9.67 -5.29
C GLY A 721 -74.59 -9.60 -4.07
N CYS A 722 -75.14 -9.23 -2.92
CA CYS A 722 -74.50 -9.46 -1.63
C CYS A 722 -75.05 -10.77 -1.05
N PRO A 723 -74.21 -11.79 -0.80
CA PRO A 723 -74.66 -13.00 -0.12
C PRO A 723 -75.37 -12.64 1.17
N LEU A 724 -76.58 -13.17 1.36
CA LEU A 724 -77.30 -13.08 2.63
C LEU A 724 -76.56 -13.99 3.62
N GLY A 725 -75.53 -13.43 4.25
CA GLY A 725 -74.93 -13.96 5.47
C GLY A 725 -75.87 -13.75 6.64
#